data_AF-A0A3C0G5H0-F1
#
_entry.id   AF-A0A3C0G5H0-F1
#
_cell.length_a   1.000
_cell.length_b   1.000
_cell.length_c   1.000
_cell.angle_alpha   90.00
_cell.angle_beta   90.00
_cell.angle_gamma   90.00
#
_symmetry.space_group_name_H-M   'P 1'
#
loop_
_entity.id
_entity.type
_entity.pdbx_description
1 polymer ?
#
loop_
_entity_poly.entity_id
_entity_poly.type
_entity_poly.pdbx_seq_one_letter_code
_entity_poly.pdbx_strand_id
1 'polypeptide(L)'
;NVIPYDKKTLLIHEFGHFYYDPKLSDEENKKVDVSPNYNKLERVVRGKETDDPTVFSVETHPQRKLAPEGLDSIGKVLQPTIDAINNLMQDIQVNDSDTINHYVSEQVVPQIEQFGLTEDINRMILRRVMKIGDYPGLPQITKGMPIELKSKVSQFVKTFNYTNYTLDLQRILHDFSSAALEGFDSAFIGDNPRQIKFLQDKIKTEIDAVRGSSNERAKAELEKQMIKLKSINGVNTPSEGFVFAWNGVTYKFTGNFAPANQILGMRPFNRFGPIEPAGEGDKALKDDSEPLVIAILPGSFKPPHKGHRQAAETIAMGGPGGDLPEADKVYIIVSSPMKNSRPLPMSGKVISAEQAKQMWQVMLEGSPISNKTQIIVADQGRVTPVSLTIDYVTKPADPTNLLIAPPNAKVIVGVGDKENDAKRFKGLRSSVQKSRPDLELLSGLVPLVTHDPDYIEMIEKFPEIKSKMKKDYKAFNASDMRALMDVASEDPAGLQLLQYFLPNKNDALAYMGIMGLNPADSAQDQGSVEDQVEEPELDRIQEIVTQEAEKFFEQFKAQKVPSGRPDSGKFQNSMRKRLSKAHATYLDQGRYDLTKHGGGFHLPRKKGQSNAFLAEEEIEEMSSMAGGSVEGYAAPLRKNKKDDKMQKEEKRLRKRIRIGLKEFFNNKTLENEKLIADILEEHSLRLQLRDIIFETSLNEAEDPTLDLHDSTGMNTLKELFANSNILAMLRTAYQSLQTNTEQRESFRAHIVQWTQDTLAPVRVNDKAGDEINEEVDIDILGVDADKFIDADDGSEKDQPDDDGKSKMDQIAGEDTTGRNKAADVYPKIETSIISYYAILDNPEDQELFYDYLVANLKLYFDKWENEVAKNVQEPSNTAYDQAAQ
;
A
#
# COMPACT_ATOMS: atom_id res chain seq x y z
N ASN A 1 12.37 -10.03 -2.18
CA ASN A 1 12.33 -11.27 -2.99
C ASN A 1 13.52 -11.28 -3.95
N VAL A 2 14.03 -12.44 -4.39
CA VAL A 2 15.25 -12.49 -5.23
C VAL A 2 14.95 -12.33 -6.72
N ILE A 3 13.73 -12.66 -7.11
CA ILE A 3 13.20 -12.43 -8.45
C ILE A 3 12.66 -10.99 -8.48
N PRO A 4 13.24 -10.10 -9.31
CA PRO A 4 12.67 -8.79 -9.58
C PRO A 4 11.53 -8.99 -10.59
N TYR A 5 10.31 -9.04 -10.09
CA TYR A 5 9.12 -8.93 -10.93
C TYR A 5 9.06 -7.50 -11.47
N ASP A 6 8.83 -7.35 -12.77
CA ASP A 6 8.69 -6.03 -13.41
C ASP A 6 7.22 -5.56 -13.47
N LYS A 7 6.28 -6.50 -13.34
CA LYS A 7 4.85 -6.25 -13.36
C LYS A 7 4.28 -6.08 -11.94
N LYS A 8 3.73 -4.91 -11.64
CA LYS A 8 2.97 -4.64 -10.40
C LYS A 8 1.66 -5.42 -10.43
N THR A 9 1.52 -6.44 -9.59
CA THR A 9 0.37 -7.36 -9.66
C THR A 9 -0.19 -7.66 -8.27
N LEU A 10 -1.49 -7.44 -8.07
CA LEU A 10 -2.26 -8.07 -6.98
C LEU A 10 -2.72 -9.45 -7.46
N LEU A 11 -2.06 -10.49 -6.95
CA LEU A 11 -2.41 -11.87 -7.26
C LEU A 11 -3.36 -12.45 -6.21
N ILE A 12 -4.56 -12.83 -6.65
CA ILE A 12 -5.56 -13.48 -5.80
C ILE A 12 -5.52 -14.98 -6.05
N HIS A 13 -5.05 -15.72 -5.05
CA HIS A 13 -4.95 -17.17 -5.14
C HIS A 13 -6.34 -17.84 -5.28
N GLU A 14 -6.41 -19.02 -5.89
CA GLU A 14 -7.65 -19.81 -6.04
C GLU A 14 -7.90 -20.68 -4.80
N PHE A 15 -6.82 -21.13 -4.20
CA PHE A 15 -6.79 -22.07 -3.09
C PHE A 15 -6.11 -21.42 -1.87
N GLY A 16 -6.37 -21.99 -0.69
CA GLY A 16 -5.79 -21.52 0.57
C GLY A 16 -6.63 -20.47 1.31
N HIS A 17 -7.76 -20.07 0.73
CA HIS A 17 -8.76 -19.26 1.42
C HIS A 17 -9.52 -20.10 2.45
N PHE A 18 -9.80 -19.50 3.59
CA PHE A 18 -10.69 -20.08 4.60
C PHE A 18 -11.67 -19.02 5.07
N TYR A 19 -12.85 -19.46 5.45
CA TYR A 19 -13.82 -18.58 6.09
C TYR A 19 -13.34 -18.27 7.51
N TYR A 20 -13.43 -17.00 7.90
CA TYR A 20 -13.12 -16.58 9.25
C TYR A 20 -14.27 -15.78 9.84
N ASP A 21 -14.96 -16.38 10.81
CA ASP A 21 -15.82 -15.67 11.74
C ASP A 21 -15.21 -15.81 13.15
N PRO A 22 -14.89 -14.69 13.83
CA PRO A 22 -14.35 -14.72 15.20
C PRO A 22 -15.30 -15.35 16.23
N LYS A 23 -16.58 -15.56 15.88
CA LYS A 23 -17.57 -16.25 16.73
C LYS A 23 -17.56 -17.77 16.57
N LEU A 24 -16.90 -18.30 15.53
CA LEU A 24 -16.81 -19.73 15.25
C LEU A 24 -15.46 -20.29 15.70
N SER A 25 -15.42 -21.58 16.02
CA SER A 25 -14.15 -22.29 16.24
C SER A 25 -13.39 -22.51 14.93
N ASP A 26 -12.07 -22.71 15.01
CA ASP A 26 -11.22 -23.00 13.84
C ASP A 26 -11.70 -24.22 13.02
N GLU A 27 -12.29 -25.22 13.68
CA GLU A 27 -12.86 -26.40 13.01
C GLU A 27 -14.16 -26.09 12.28
N GLU A 28 -14.96 -25.15 12.78
CA GLU A 28 -16.20 -24.71 12.15
C GLU A 28 -15.91 -23.78 10.97
N ASN A 29 -14.97 -22.85 11.14
CA ASN A 29 -14.44 -21.98 10.09
C ASN A 29 -13.91 -22.79 8.90
N LYS A 30 -13.17 -23.87 9.15
CA LYS A 30 -12.64 -24.78 8.11
C LYS A 30 -13.70 -25.61 7.37
N LYS A 31 -14.93 -25.72 7.88
CA LYS A 31 -16.02 -26.49 7.22
C LYS A 31 -16.77 -25.67 6.18
N VAL A 32 -16.64 -24.35 6.19
CA VAL A 32 -17.34 -23.48 5.25
C VAL A 32 -16.61 -23.50 3.91
N ASP A 33 -17.33 -23.88 2.86
CA ASP A 33 -16.82 -23.85 1.49
C ASP A 33 -16.80 -22.42 0.95
N VAL A 34 -15.59 -21.91 0.67
CA VAL A 34 -15.35 -20.56 0.14
C VAL A 34 -15.20 -20.52 -1.39
N SER A 35 -15.23 -21.67 -2.07
CA SER A 35 -15.15 -21.74 -3.53
C SER A 35 -16.23 -20.90 -4.25
N PRO A 36 -17.50 -20.82 -3.76
CA PRO A 36 -18.51 -19.96 -4.36
C PRO A 36 -18.12 -18.47 -4.35
N ASN A 37 -17.49 -18.00 -3.26
CA ASN A 37 -17.05 -16.61 -3.11
C ASN A 37 -15.90 -16.32 -4.08
N TYR A 38 -14.94 -17.23 -4.18
CA TYR A 38 -13.84 -17.11 -5.13
C TYR A 38 -14.34 -17.04 -6.58
N ASN A 39 -15.27 -17.92 -6.97
CA ASN A 39 -15.84 -17.94 -8.33
C ASN A 39 -16.61 -16.66 -8.69
N LYS A 40 -17.11 -15.91 -7.70
CA LYS A 40 -17.69 -14.58 -7.91
C LYS A 40 -16.59 -13.54 -8.11
N LEU A 41 -15.60 -13.52 -7.23
CA LEU A 41 -14.45 -12.62 -7.30
C LEU A 41 -13.69 -12.75 -8.62
N GLU A 42 -13.41 -13.98 -9.06
CA GLU A 42 -12.74 -14.26 -10.34
C GLU A 42 -13.51 -13.64 -11.52
N ARG A 43 -14.85 -13.71 -11.52
CA ARG A 43 -15.67 -13.10 -12.57
C ARG A 43 -15.55 -11.59 -12.62
N VAL A 44 -15.36 -10.93 -11.47
CA VAL A 44 -15.19 -9.47 -11.36
C VAL A 44 -13.80 -9.04 -11.82
N VAL A 45 -12.78 -9.84 -11.50
CA VAL A 45 -11.37 -9.55 -11.81
C VAL A 45 -11.02 -9.90 -13.26
N ARG A 46 -11.75 -10.81 -13.90
CA ARG A 46 -11.48 -11.26 -15.27
C ARG A 46 -11.41 -10.09 -16.27
N GLY A 47 -10.29 -10.00 -16.99
CA GLY A 47 -10.06 -8.93 -17.99
C GLY A 47 -9.59 -7.60 -17.40
N LYS A 48 -9.24 -7.56 -16.10
CA LYS A 48 -8.52 -6.46 -15.45
C LYS A 48 -7.01 -6.67 -15.44
N GLU A 49 -6.53 -7.76 -16.04
CA GLU A 49 -5.13 -8.04 -16.28
C GLU A 49 -4.52 -7.07 -17.31
N THR A 50 -3.30 -6.60 -17.07
CA THR A 50 -2.56 -5.73 -17.98
C THR A 50 -1.11 -6.18 -18.10
N ASP A 51 -0.54 -6.17 -19.29
CA ASP A 51 0.89 -6.45 -19.51
C ASP A 51 1.76 -5.19 -19.40
N ASP A 52 1.15 -4.03 -19.14
CA ASP A 52 1.86 -2.78 -18.92
C ASP A 52 2.45 -2.72 -17.50
N PRO A 53 3.79 -2.69 -17.35
CA PRO A 53 4.44 -2.64 -16.03
C PRO A 53 4.20 -1.33 -15.26
N THR A 54 3.70 -0.28 -15.92
CA THR A 54 3.38 1.00 -15.27
C THR A 54 2.03 0.96 -14.55
N VAL A 55 1.16 0.01 -14.91
CA VAL A 55 -0.20 -0.11 -14.39
C VAL A 55 -0.31 -1.29 -13.42
N PHE A 56 -1.06 -1.10 -12.34
CA PHE A 56 -1.30 -2.17 -11.38
C PHE A 56 -2.26 -3.21 -11.98
N SER A 57 -1.79 -4.45 -12.13
CA SER A 57 -2.59 -5.56 -12.62
C SER A 57 -3.30 -6.26 -11.46
N VAL A 58 -4.58 -6.62 -11.63
CA VAL A 58 -5.30 -7.47 -10.67
C VAL A 58 -5.65 -8.76 -11.37
N GLU A 59 -5.12 -9.87 -10.85
CA GLU A 59 -5.21 -11.16 -11.51
C GLU A 59 -5.55 -12.27 -10.52
N THR A 60 -6.32 -13.24 -10.96
CA THR A 60 -6.38 -14.55 -10.32
C THR A 60 -5.23 -15.43 -10.84
N HIS A 61 -5.00 -16.63 -10.28
CA HIS A 61 -3.93 -17.51 -10.79
C HIS A 61 -4.02 -17.65 -12.32
N PRO A 62 -2.97 -17.28 -13.08
CA PRO A 62 -2.97 -17.54 -14.50
C PRO A 62 -2.91 -19.06 -14.70
N GLN A 63 -4.05 -19.68 -15.01
CA GLN A 63 -4.13 -21.09 -15.38
C GLN A 63 -3.52 -21.26 -16.77
N ARG A 64 -2.19 -21.40 -16.81
CA ARG A 64 -1.47 -21.65 -18.06
C ARG A 64 -1.48 -23.14 -18.35
N LYS A 65 -1.95 -23.50 -19.54
CA LYS A 65 -1.69 -24.82 -20.10
C LYS A 65 -0.18 -24.92 -20.33
N LEU A 66 0.47 -25.89 -19.69
CA LEU A 66 1.91 -26.12 -19.88
C LEU A 66 2.23 -26.17 -21.38
N ALA A 67 3.25 -25.42 -21.79
CA ALA A 67 3.70 -25.40 -23.17
C ALA A 67 4.12 -26.82 -23.60
N PRO A 68 3.91 -27.23 -24.87
CA PRO A 68 4.26 -28.57 -25.35
C PRO A 68 5.71 -28.96 -25.06
N GLU A 69 6.64 -28.01 -25.13
CA GLU A 69 8.08 -28.25 -24.89
C GLU A 69 8.38 -28.61 -23.43
N GLY A 70 7.71 -27.95 -22.46
CA GLY A 70 7.78 -28.30 -21.04
C GLY A 70 7.07 -29.61 -20.72
N LEU A 71 6.00 -29.95 -21.45
CA LEU A 71 5.36 -31.27 -21.34
C LEU A 71 6.22 -32.40 -21.94
N ASP A 72 6.96 -32.12 -23.01
CA ASP A 72 7.88 -33.06 -23.64
C ASP A 72 9.12 -33.30 -22.79
N SER A 73 9.65 -32.28 -22.10
CA SER A 73 10.73 -32.45 -21.13
C SER A 73 10.25 -33.24 -19.91
N ILE A 74 9.09 -32.89 -19.33
CA ILE A 74 8.48 -33.64 -18.23
C ILE A 74 8.22 -35.09 -18.63
N GLY A 75 7.67 -35.33 -19.83
CA GLY A 75 7.39 -36.67 -20.33
C GLY A 75 8.63 -37.56 -20.43
N LYS A 76 9.81 -36.98 -20.74
CA LYS A 76 11.09 -37.71 -20.78
C LYS A 76 11.60 -38.09 -19.40
N VAL A 77 11.36 -37.27 -18.37
CA VAL A 77 11.95 -37.45 -17.03
C VAL A 77 10.97 -38.10 -16.04
N LEU A 78 9.67 -38.04 -16.30
CA LEU A 78 8.62 -38.56 -15.42
C LEU A 78 8.76 -40.07 -15.18
N GLN A 79 8.83 -40.88 -16.24
CA GLN A 79 8.96 -42.33 -16.08
C GLN A 79 10.26 -42.72 -15.37
N PRO A 80 11.45 -42.20 -15.74
CA PRO A 80 12.67 -42.42 -14.96
C PRO A 80 12.57 -42.01 -13.49
N THR A 81 11.84 -40.93 -13.19
CA THR A 81 11.63 -40.46 -11.80
C THR A 81 10.78 -41.46 -11.02
N ILE A 82 9.66 -41.91 -11.60
CA ILE A 82 8.78 -42.90 -11.00
C ILE A 82 9.54 -44.21 -10.78
N ASP A 83 10.32 -44.66 -11.77
CA ASP A 83 11.14 -45.86 -11.66
C ASP A 83 12.17 -45.73 -10.53
N ALA A 84 12.81 -44.57 -10.39
CA ALA A 84 13.76 -44.31 -9.30
C ALA A 84 13.09 -44.34 -7.91
N ILE A 85 11.88 -43.77 -7.78
CA ILE A 85 11.09 -43.83 -6.53
C ILE A 85 10.70 -45.29 -6.24
N ASN A 86 10.20 -46.02 -7.22
CA ASN A 86 9.81 -47.42 -7.08
C ASN A 86 10.98 -48.30 -6.65
N ASN A 87 12.18 -48.08 -7.21
CA ASN A 87 13.39 -48.80 -6.82
C ASN A 87 13.76 -48.51 -5.35
N LEU A 88 13.74 -47.25 -4.91
CA LEU A 88 13.99 -46.89 -3.51
C LEU A 88 12.96 -47.54 -2.56
N MET A 89 11.69 -47.52 -2.95
CA MET A 89 10.62 -48.12 -2.18
C MET A 89 10.76 -49.64 -2.10
N GLN A 90 11.12 -50.30 -3.21
CA GLN A 90 11.34 -51.74 -3.27
C GLN A 90 12.53 -52.18 -2.41
N ASP A 91 13.63 -51.42 -2.43
CA ASP A 91 14.83 -51.70 -1.63
C ASP A 91 14.54 -51.65 -0.12
N ILE A 92 13.62 -50.78 0.30
CA ILE A 92 13.23 -50.57 1.70
C ILE A 92 11.92 -51.30 2.06
N GLN A 93 11.31 -52.01 1.09
CA GLN A 93 10.07 -52.77 1.24
C GLN A 93 8.85 -51.95 1.67
N VAL A 94 8.78 -50.68 1.23
CA VAL A 94 7.60 -49.82 1.42
C VAL A 94 6.79 -49.71 0.13
N ASN A 95 5.54 -49.26 0.24
CA ASN A 95 4.61 -49.08 -0.88
C ASN A 95 3.91 -47.69 -0.83
N ASP A 96 3.11 -47.37 -1.84
CA ASP A 96 2.48 -46.04 -1.97
C ASP A 96 1.54 -45.65 -0.82
N SER A 97 1.06 -46.62 -0.02
CA SER A 97 0.22 -46.36 1.15
C SER A 97 1.02 -46.02 2.40
N ASP A 98 2.34 -46.25 2.38
CA ASP A 98 3.23 -45.96 3.49
C ASP A 98 3.61 -44.48 3.54
N THR A 99 3.79 -43.95 4.74
CA THR A 99 4.20 -42.54 4.92
C THR A 99 5.71 -42.39 4.85
N ILE A 100 6.21 -41.17 4.66
CA ILE A 100 7.66 -40.87 4.72
C ILE A 100 8.27 -41.32 6.06
N ASN A 101 7.48 -41.28 7.16
CA ASN A 101 7.95 -41.78 8.45
C ASN A 101 8.16 -43.30 8.45
N HIS A 102 7.35 -44.07 7.71
CA HIS A 102 7.57 -45.50 7.52
C HIS A 102 8.84 -45.74 6.71
N TYR A 103 9.03 -44.98 5.62
CA TYR A 103 10.26 -45.03 4.81
C TYR A 103 11.54 -44.79 5.64
N VAL A 104 11.52 -43.82 6.56
CA VAL A 104 12.67 -43.57 7.46
C VAL A 104 12.77 -44.63 8.55
N SER A 105 11.66 -45.10 9.12
CA SER A 105 11.71 -46.11 10.19
C SER A 105 12.30 -47.43 9.71
N GLU A 106 11.92 -47.91 8.52
CA GLU A 106 12.44 -49.16 7.95
C GLU A 106 13.96 -49.13 7.71
N GLN A 107 14.53 -47.95 7.43
CA GLN A 107 15.98 -47.78 7.31
C GLN A 107 16.70 -47.69 8.67
N VAL A 108 16.02 -47.16 9.69
CA VAL A 108 16.59 -46.87 11.00
C VAL A 108 16.52 -48.08 11.93
N VAL A 109 15.44 -48.87 11.84
CA VAL A 109 15.22 -50.07 12.68
C VAL A 109 16.42 -51.04 12.62
N PRO A 110 16.95 -51.43 11.45
CA PRO A 110 18.13 -52.30 11.37
C PRO A 110 19.37 -51.73 12.06
N GLN A 111 19.54 -50.40 12.08
CA GLN A 111 20.66 -49.74 12.76
C GLN A 111 20.48 -49.77 14.28
N ILE A 112 19.25 -49.66 14.77
CA ILE A 112 18.93 -49.77 16.19
C ILE A 112 19.10 -51.24 16.66
N GLU A 113 18.66 -52.21 15.86
CA GLU A 113 18.78 -53.65 16.19
C GLU A 113 20.24 -54.11 16.34
N GLN A 114 21.19 -53.49 15.64
CA GLN A 114 22.62 -53.76 15.79
C GLN A 114 23.16 -53.51 17.21
N PHE A 115 22.46 -52.74 18.04
CA PHE A 115 22.85 -52.56 19.45
C PHE A 115 22.57 -53.81 20.31
N GLY A 116 21.80 -54.78 19.81
CA GLY A 116 21.49 -56.02 20.54
C GLY A 116 20.66 -55.79 21.82
N LEU A 117 19.82 -54.76 21.83
CA LEU A 117 18.99 -54.38 22.96
C LEU A 117 17.62 -55.06 22.90
N THR A 118 16.88 -55.05 24.01
CA THR A 118 15.51 -55.54 24.06
C THR A 118 14.58 -54.70 23.19
N GLU A 119 13.56 -55.34 22.63
CA GLU A 119 12.54 -54.73 21.77
C GLU A 119 11.93 -53.44 22.35
N ASP A 120 11.64 -53.41 23.66
CA ASP A 120 11.09 -52.23 24.33
C ASP A 120 12.04 -51.02 24.27
N ILE A 121 13.33 -51.25 24.44
CA ILE A 121 14.36 -50.20 24.38
C ILE A 121 14.55 -49.73 22.94
N ASN A 122 14.53 -50.64 21.96
CA ASN A 122 14.60 -50.28 20.54
C ASN A 122 13.45 -49.35 20.15
N ARG A 123 12.23 -49.67 20.59
CA ARG A 123 11.04 -48.80 20.40
C ARG A 123 11.20 -47.44 21.07
N MET A 124 11.78 -47.39 22.27
CA MET A 124 12.07 -46.12 22.96
C MET A 124 13.09 -45.27 22.19
N ILE A 125 14.14 -45.87 21.63
CA ILE A 125 15.12 -45.20 20.77
C ILE A 125 14.44 -44.67 19.52
N LEU A 126 13.66 -45.50 18.81
CA LEU A 126 12.96 -45.12 17.59
C LEU A 126 12.00 -43.95 17.80
N ARG A 127 11.16 -44.00 18.85
CA ARG A 127 10.26 -42.89 19.20
C ARG A 127 11.01 -41.60 19.52
N ARG A 128 12.19 -41.71 20.16
CA ARG A 128 13.02 -40.56 20.50
C ARG A 128 13.66 -39.92 19.27
N VAL A 129 14.22 -40.70 18.35
CA VAL A 129 14.88 -40.17 17.15
C VAL A 129 13.86 -39.62 16.14
N MET A 130 12.70 -40.26 16.02
CA MET A 130 11.61 -39.83 15.14
C MET A 130 10.71 -38.74 15.74
N LYS A 131 10.81 -38.49 17.05
CA LYS A 131 9.95 -37.55 17.81
C LYS A 131 8.45 -37.79 17.65
N ILE A 132 8.04 -39.06 17.73
CA ILE A 132 6.63 -39.47 17.53
C ILE A 132 5.94 -39.66 18.89
N GLY A 133 4.83 -38.94 19.09
CA GLY A 133 4.02 -38.98 20.32
C GLY A 133 4.80 -38.52 21.55
N ASP A 134 4.45 -39.05 22.73
CA ASP A 134 5.25 -38.85 23.94
C ASP A 134 6.54 -39.71 23.84
N TYR A 135 7.73 -39.12 23.92
CA TYR A 135 8.98 -39.84 23.71
C TYR A 135 9.93 -39.71 24.90
N PRO A 136 10.59 -40.81 25.30
CA PRO A 136 11.34 -40.85 26.55
C PRO A 136 12.62 -40.00 26.51
N GLY A 137 13.06 -39.56 27.68
CA GLY A 137 14.34 -38.88 27.85
C GLY A 137 15.53 -39.85 27.69
N LEU A 138 16.68 -39.34 27.23
CA LEU A 138 17.90 -40.14 27.07
C LEU A 138 18.32 -40.91 28.35
N PRO A 139 18.16 -40.37 29.57
CA PRO A 139 18.45 -41.13 30.79
C PRO A 139 17.51 -42.32 31.02
N GLN A 140 16.25 -42.24 30.57
CA GLN A 140 15.29 -43.33 30.67
C GLN A 140 15.65 -44.46 29.71
N ILE A 141 16.06 -44.12 28.49
CA ILE A 141 16.50 -45.08 27.46
C ILE A 141 17.76 -45.82 27.92
N THR A 142 18.73 -45.09 28.48
CA THR A 142 20.07 -45.64 28.80
C THR A 142 20.18 -46.26 30.19
N LYS A 143 19.07 -46.36 30.93
CA LYS A 143 19.06 -46.84 32.31
C LYS A 143 19.46 -48.31 32.36
N GLY A 144 20.49 -48.63 33.16
CA GLY A 144 20.97 -50.00 33.35
C GLY A 144 21.84 -50.56 32.23
N MET A 145 22.17 -49.78 31.19
CA MET A 145 23.09 -50.19 30.13
C MET A 145 24.56 -50.13 30.59
N PRO A 146 25.44 -51.02 30.07
CA PRO A 146 26.88 -50.89 30.18
C PRO A 146 27.38 -49.55 29.61
N ILE A 147 28.46 -49.01 30.17
CA ILE A 147 28.99 -47.67 29.83
C ILE A 147 29.28 -47.52 28.32
N GLU A 148 29.85 -48.54 27.69
CA GLU A 148 30.16 -48.53 26.26
C GLU A 148 28.90 -48.48 25.38
N LEU A 149 27.90 -49.33 25.67
CA LEU A 149 26.61 -49.35 24.98
C LEU A 149 25.85 -48.04 25.18
N LYS A 150 25.83 -47.52 26.41
CA LYS A 150 25.23 -46.23 26.74
C LYS A 150 25.86 -45.09 25.94
N SER A 151 27.18 -45.10 25.76
CA SER A 151 27.89 -44.11 24.95
C SER A 151 27.49 -44.20 23.47
N LYS A 152 27.48 -45.41 22.90
CA LYS A 152 27.08 -45.66 21.50
C LYS A 152 25.64 -45.23 21.22
N VAL A 153 24.69 -45.62 22.06
CA VAL A 153 23.27 -45.24 21.92
C VAL A 153 23.10 -43.73 22.09
N SER A 154 23.77 -43.12 23.08
CA SER A 154 23.71 -41.67 23.26
C SER A 154 24.28 -40.90 22.08
N GLN A 155 25.38 -41.40 21.49
CA GLN A 155 25.98 -40.80 20.30
C GLN A 155 25.02 -40.92 19.11
N PHE A 156 24.48 -42.11 18.85
CA PHE A 156 23.51 -42.34 17.78
C PHE A 156 22.31 -41.38 17.87
N VAL A 157 21.67 -41.28 19.04
CA VAL A 157 20.52 -40.38 19.25
C VAL A 157 20.90 -38.91 19.05
N LYS A 158 22.12 -38.50 19.43
CA LYS A 158 22.59 -37.12 19.28
C LYS A 158 22.97 -36.77 17.83
N THR A 159 23.49 -37.73 17.07
CA THR A 159 23.94 -37.53 15.68
C THR A 159 22.84 -37.82 14.66
N PHE A 160 21.73 -38.42 15.09
CA PHE A 160 20.61 -38.74 14.20
C PHE A 160 20.09 -37.49 13.50
N ASN A 161 20.00 -37.57 12.17
CA ASN A 161 19.48 -36.50 11.34
C ASN A 161 18.51 -37.10 10.32
N TYR A 162 17.22 -36.82 10.48
CA TYR A 162 16.14 -37.30 9.61
C TYR A 162 16.42 -37.01 8.12
N THR A 163 16.97 -35.83 7.82
CA THR A 163 17.24 -35.39 6.45
C THR A 163 18.17 -36.34 5.70
N ASN A 164 19.12 -36.98 6.39
CA ASN A 164 20.06 -37.91 5.77
C ASN A 164 19.35 -39.14 5.21
N TYR A 165 18.31 -39.64 5.89
CA TYR A 165 17.54 -40.81 5.46
C TYR A 165 16.57 -40.51 4.33
N THR A 166 16.21 -39.23 4.14
CA THR A 166 15.33 -38.78 3.05
C THR A 166 16.08 -38.19 1.86
N LEU A 167 17.42 -38.17 1.89
CA LEU A 167 18.24 -37.41 0.94
C LEU A 167 18.06 -37.89 -0.51
N ASP A 168 18.02 -39.20 -0.74
CA ASP A 168 17.90 -39.75 -2.10
C ASP A 168 16.51 -39.48 -2.70
N LEU A 169 15.45 -39.61 -1.89
CA LEU A 169 14.11 -39.21 -2.29
C LEU A 169 14.04 -37.70 -2.61
N GLN A 170 14.64 -36.86 -1.77
CA GLN A 170 14.72 -35.41 -2.03
C GLN A 170 15.46 -35.09 -3.34
N ARG A 171 16.53 -35.83 -3.66
CA ARG A 171 17.30 -35.65 -4.91
C ARG A 171 16.46 -36.01 -6.13
N ILE A 172 15.76 -37.13 -6.10
CA ILE A 172 14.89 -37.56 -7.21
C ILE A 172 13.78 -36.53 -7.46
N LEU A 173 13.12 -36.07 -6.39
CA LEU A 173 12.07 -35.05 -6.50
C LEU A 173 12.60 -33.70 -6.96
N HIS A 174 13.81 -33.32 -6.52
CA HIS A 174 14.47 -32.11 -6.96
C HIS A 174 14.82 -32.16 -8.46
N ASP A 175 15.37 -33.28 -8.93
CA ASP A 175 15.72 -33.47 -10.34
C ASP A 175 14.50 -33.42 -11.24
N PHE A 176 13.42 -34.07 -10.83
CA PHE A 176 12.12 -33.94 -11.50
C PHE A 176 11.63 -32.50 -11.51
N SER A 177 11.64 -31.82 -10.36
CA SER A 177 11.18 -30.44 -10.25
C SER A 177 11.98 -29.46 -11.10
N SER A 178 13.30 -29.64 -11.18
CA SER A 178 14.19 -28.79 -11.99
C SER A 178 13.98 -29.03 -13.49
N ALA A 179 13.79 -30.29 -13.91
CA ALA A 179 13.44 -30.61 -15.30
C ALA A 179 12.04 -30.11 -15.68
N ALA A 180 11.08 -30.20 -14.76
CA ALA A 180 9.71 -29.76 -15.00
C ALA A 180 9.56 -28.24 -15.16
N LEU A 181 10.50 -27.48 -14.60
CA LEU A 181 10.53 -26.02 -14.68
C LEU A 181 11.40 -25.50 -15.84
N GLU A 182 12.08 -26.38 -16.57
CA GLU A 182 12.92 -25.99 -17.70
C GLU A 182 12.08 -25.36 -18.82
N GLY A 183 12.45 -24.13 -19.21
CA GLY A 183 11.74 -23.36 -20.24
C GLY A 183 10.41 -22.74 -19.76
N PHE A 184 10.16 -22.71 -18.46
CA PHE A 184 8.96 -22.08 -17.91
C PHE A 184 9.17 -20.58 -17.71
N ASP A 185 8.53 -19.76 -18.53
CA ASP A 185 8.57 -18.29 -18.41
C ASP A 185 7.58 -17.78 -17.36
N SER A 186 8.03 -16.83 -16.55
CA SER A 186 7.19 -16.15 -15.57
C SER A 186 6.20 -15.21 -16.27
N ALA A 187 4.94 -15.22 -15.83
CA ALA A 187 3.91 -14.29 -16.29
C ALA A 187 4.14 -12.85 -15.81
N PHE A 188 4.94 -12.69 -14.76
CA PHE A 188 5.18 -11.42 -14.08
C PHE A 188 6.52 -10.79 -14.47
N ILE A 189 7.09 -11.25 -15.60
CA ILE A 189 8.38 -10.83 -16.15
C ILE A 189 8.23 -10.68 -17.66
N GLY A 190 8.45 -9.47 -18.17
CA GLY A 190 8.38 -9.15 -19.59
C GLY A 190 9.56 -9.71 -20.39
N ASP A 191 10.79 -9.66 -19.84
CA ASP A 191 12.01 -10.17 -20.47
C ASP A 191 12.64 -11.33 -19.65
N ASN A 192 12.03 -12.51 -19.78
CA ASN A 192 12.46 -13.72 -19.08
C ASN A 192 13.93 -14.11 -19.36
N PRO A 193 14.43 -14.11 -20.61
CA PRO A 193 15.83 -14.44 -20.90
C PRO A 193 16.85 -13.51 -20.23
N ARG A 194 16.60 -12.20 -20.26
CA ARG A 194 17.45 -11.23 -19.55
C ARG A 194 17.45 -11.50 -18.06
N GLN A 195 16.28 -11.81 -17.49
CA GLN A 195 16.14 -12.02 -16.06
C GLN A 195 16.79 -13.32 -15.57
N ILE A 196 16.75 -14.39 -16.37
CA ILE A 196 17.50 -15.62 -16.13
C ILE A 196 19.01 -15.32 -16.06
N LYS A 197 19.54 -14.60 -17.06
CA LYS A 197 20.97 -14.26 -17.11
C LYS A 197 21.39 -13.41 -15.91
N PHE A 198 20.57 -12.43 -15.53
CA PHE A 198 20.80 -11.62 -14.35
C PHE A 198 20.86 -12.45 -13.05
N LEU A 199 19.94 -13.41 -12.88
CA LEU A 199 19.95 -14.31 -11.73
C LEU A 199 21.22 -15.19 -11.72
N GLN A 200 21.58 -15.76 -12.88
CA GLN A 200 22.80 -16.56 -13.02
C GLN A 200 24.07 -15.76 -12.67
N ASP A 201 24.16 -14.52 -13.16
CA ASP A 201 25.29 -13.62 -12.88
C ASP A 201 25.37 -13.27 -11.39
N LYS A 202 24.23 -12.94 -10.76
CA LYS A 202 24.16 -12.70 -9.31
C LYS A 202 24.61 -13.91 -8.49
N ILE A 203 24.12 -15.11 -8.85
CA ILE A 203 24.50 -16.36 -8.17
C ILE A 203 25.99 -16.59 -8.32
N LYS A 204 26.53 -16.38 -9.52
CA LYS A 204 27.97 -16.51 -9.78
C LYS A 204 28.78 -15.56 -8.90
N THR A 205 28.42 -14.28 -8.85
CA THR A 205 29.09 -13.30 -7.98
C THR A 205 29.04 -13.72 -6.50
N GLU A 206 27.91 -14.24 -6.03
CA GLU A 206 27.76 -14.73 -4.65
C GLU A 206 28.63 -15.95 -4.37
N ILE A 207 28.64 -16.92 -5.29
CA ILE A 207 29.50 -18.12 -5.23
C ILE A 207 30.97 -17.71 -5.15
N ASP A 208 31.41 -16.80 -6.02
CA ASP A 208 32.79 -16.35 -6.09
C ASP A 208 33.18 -15.60 -4.79
N ALA A 209 32.28 -14.78 -4.24
CA ALA A 209 32.49 -14.09 -2.98
C ALA A 209 32.62 -15.06 -1.79
N VAL A 210 31.72 -16.06 -1.69
CA VAL A 210 31.75 -17.03 -0.58
C VAL A 210 32.94 -17.97 -0.69
N ARG A 211 33.27 -18.48 -1.88
CA ARG A 211 34.47 -19.30 -2.12
C ARG A 211 35.74 -18.53 -1.83
N GLY A 212 35.76 -17.27 -2.24
CA GLY A 212 36.84 -16.35 -1.99
C GLY A 212 36.93 -15.88 -0.54
N SER A 213 36.00 -16.24 0.36
CA SER A 213 35.99 -15.75 1.74
C SER A 213 36.81 -16.60 2.71
N SER A 214 37.13 -16.07 3.90
CA SER A 214 37.75 -16.85 5.00
C SER A 214 36.73 -17.67 5.82
N ASN A 215 35.43 -17.53 5.51
CA ASN A 215 34.35 -18.12 6.30
C ASN A 215 34.08 -19.59 5.90
N GLU A 216 34.76 -20.51 6.57
CA GLU A 216 34.64 -21.97 6.34
C GLU A 216 33.21 -22.51 6.53
N ARG A 217 32.42 -21.88 7.41
CA ARG A 217 31.02 -22.28 7.62
C ARG A 217 30.15 -21.91 6.42
N ALA A 218 30.35 -20.73 5.85
CA ALA A 218 29.66 -20.30 4.65
C ALA A 218 30.07 -21.16 3.44
N LYS A 219 31.36 -21.53 3.32
CA LYS A 219 31.84 -22.47 2.29
C LYS A 219 31.20 -23.84 2.39
N ALA A 220 31.16 -24.42 3.60
CA ALA A 220 30.57 -25.74 3.81
C ALA A 220 29.07 -25.75 3.49
N GLU A 221 28.35 -24.67 3.79
CA GLU A 221 26.94 -24.56 3.39
C GLU A 221 26.79 -24.34 1.89
N LEU A 222 27.64 -23.51 1.28
CA LEU A 222 27.67 -23.33 -0.16
C LEU A 222 27.86 -24.66 -0.89
N GLU A 223 28.79 -25.51 -0.45
CA GLU A 223 28.99 -26.84 -1.04
C GLU A 223 27.72 -27.70 -1.01
N LYS A 224 26.97 -27.69 0.10
CA LYS A 224 25.69 -28.41 0.17
C LYS A 224 24.67 -27.89 -0.82
N GLN A 225 24.57 -26.56 -0.97
CA GLN A 225 23.64 -25.95 -1.92
C GLN A 225 24.10 -26.19 -3.37
N MET A 226 25.40 -26.22 -3.64
CA MET A 226 25.96 -26.54 -4.96
C MET A 226 25.72 -28.00 -5.37
N ILE A 227 25.72 -28.94 -4.43
CA ILE A 227 25.34 -30.34 -4.70
C ILE A 227 23.89 -30.41 -5.21
N LYS A 228 22.98 -29.61 -4.63
CA LYS A 228 21.59 -29.53 -5.06
C LYS A 228 21.47 -28.82 -6.41
N LEU A 229 22.06 -27.63 -6.52
CA LEU A 229 21.99 -26.79 -7.72
C LEU A 229 22.64 -27.46 -8.94
N LYS A 230 23.66 -28.31 -8.73
CA LYS A 230 24.53 -28.96 -9.73
C LYS A 230 25.33 -27.97 -10.58
N SER A 231 24.65 -27.06 -11.29
CA SER A 231 25.23 -26.04 -12.15
C SER A 231 24.40 -24.76 -12.09
N ILE A 232 25.06 -23.60 -12.22
CA ILE A 232 24.40 -22.28 -12.29
C ILE A 232 23.45 -22.22 -13.50
N ASN A 233 23.81 -22.89 -14.60
CA ASN A 233 22.97 -22.99 -15.80
C ASN A 233 21.66 -23.75 -15.55
N GLY A 234 21.55 -24.47 -14.43
CA GLY A 234 20.30 -25.11 -14.00
C GLY A 234 19.25 -24.10 -13.54
N VAL A 235 19.60 -22.85 -13.25
CA VAL A 235 18.63 -21.76 -13.08
C VAL A 235 18.27 -21.25 -14.47
N ASN A 236 17.29 -21.91 -15.09
CA ASN A 236 16.86 -21.68 -16.48
C ASN A 236 15.44 -21.11 -16.58
N THR A 237 14.86 -20.73 -15.44
CA THR A 237 13.54 -20.12 -15.30
C THR A 237 13.66 -18.97 -14.31
N PRO A 238 13.01 -17.82 -14.58
CA PRO A 238 12.90 -16.75 -13.61
C PRO A 238 11.61 -16.89 -12.78
N SER A 239 11.00 -18.07 -12.76
CA SER A 239 9.89 -18.41 -11.86
C SER A 239 10.43 -19.09 -10.60
N GLU A 240 9.82 -18.80 -9.45
CA GLU A 240 10.18 -19.48 -8.20
C GLU A 240 9.82 -20.97 -8.19
N GLY A 241 8.87 -21.35 -9.04
CA GLY A 241 8.27 -22.67 -9.07
C GLY A 241 6.84 -22.65 -9.60
N PHE A 242 6.25 -23.83 -9.74
CA PHE A 242 4.81 -23.97 -9.99
C PHE A 242 4.10 -24.56 -8.76
N VAL A 243 2.88 -24.08 -8.54
CA VAL A 243 2.03 -24.46 -7.42
C VAL A 243 0.90 -25.34 -7.96
N PHE A 244 0.57 -26.41 -7.24
CA PHE A 244 -0.54 -27.30 -7.61
C PHE A 244 -1.27 -27.77 -6.36
N ALA A 245 -2.57 -28.03 -6.50
CA ALA A 245 -3.40 -28.57 -5.42
C ALA A 245 -3.62 -30.08 -5.63
N TRP A 246 -3.51 -30.86 -4.57
CA TRP A 246 -3.80 -32.28 -4.56
C TRP A 246 -4.43 -32.69 -3.23
N ASN A 247 -5.59 -33.36 -3.26
CA ASN A 247 -6.35 -33.79 -2.08
C ASN A 247 -6.59 -32.67 -1.03
N GLY A 248 -6.90 -31.45 -1.50
CA GLY A 248 -7.16 -30.30 -0.62
C GLY A 248 -5.90 -29.69 0.03
N VAL A 249 -4.70 -30.15 -0.35
CA VAL A 249 -3.43 -29.59 0.10
C VAL A 249 -2.72 -28.95 -1.09
N THR A 250 -2.14 -27.77 -0.85
CA THR A 250 -1.36 -27.04 -1.85
C THR A 250 0.12 -27.41 -1.74
N TYR A 251 0.72 -27.77 -2.88
CA TYR A 251 2.12 -28.13 -3.01
C TYR A 251 2.84 -27.17 -3.97
N LYS A 252 4.14 -27.00 -3.79
CA LYS A 252 4.99 -26.17 -4.66
C LYS A 252 6.25 -26.93 -5.06
N PHE A 253 6.50 -27.00 -6.36
CA PHE A 253 7.77 -27.46 -6.92
C PHE A 253 8.63 -26.24 -7.24
N THR A 254 9.76 -26.09 -6.55
CA THR A 254 10.63 -24.91 -6.66
C THR A 254 11.88 -25.13 -7.50
N GLY A 255 12.21 -26.38 -7.83
CA GLY A 255 13.42 -26.75 -8.58
C GLY A 255 14.68 -26.09 -8.02
N ASN A 256 15.48 -25.51 -8.93
CA ASN A 256 16.74 -24.84 -8.63
C ASN A 256 16.59 -23.45 -7.97
N PHE A 257 15.38 -22.89 -7.87
CA PHE A 257 15.17 -21.61 -7.20
C PHE A 257 15.47 -21.69 -5.70
N ALA A 258 15.05 -22.77 -5.03
CA ALA A 258 15.30 -22.93 -3.60
C ALA A 258 16.80 -22.88 -3.23
N PRO A 259 17.70 -23.70 -3.82
CA PRO A 259 19.13 -23.60 -3.53
C PRO A 259 19.73 -22.26 -4.00
N ALA A 260 19.29 -21.71 -5.13
CA ALA A 260 19.73 -20.39 -5.59
C ALA A 260 19.41 -19.27 -4.58
N ASN A 261 18.19 -19.25 -4.05
CA ASN A 261 17.75 -18.29 -3.04
C ASN A 261 18.55 -18.45 -1.73
N GLN A 262 18.88 -19.68 -1.32
CA GLN A 262 19.75 -19.90 -0.15
C GLN A 262 21.15 -19.33 -0.35
N ILE A 263 21.73 -19.49 -1.54
CA ILE A 263 23.03 -18.93 -1.90
C ILE A 263 22.96 -17.40 -1.88
N LEU A 264 22.01 -16.80 -2.59
CA LEU A 264 21.84 -15.34 -2.67
C LEU A 264 21.50 -14.69 -1.34
N GLY A 265 20.94 -15.44 -0.40
CA GLY A 265 20.66 -14.99 0.97
C GLY A 265 21.85 -15.08 1.94
N MET A 266 23.02 -15.58 1.52
CA MET A 266 24.16 -15.76 2.44
C MET A 266 24.76 -14.43 2.90
N ARG A 267 25.11 -13.52 1.97
CA ARG A 267 25.64 -12.19 2.30
C ARG A 267 24.60 -11.21 2.86
N PRO A 268 23.44 -10.95 2.20
CA PRO A 268 22.53 -9.88 2.62
C PRO A 268 21.97 -10.08 4.03
N PHE A 269 21.74 -11.34 4.44
CA PHE A 269 21.16 -11.67 5.74
C PHE A 269 22.20 -12.12 6.78
N ASN A 270 23.50 -12.03 6.45
CA ASN A 270 24.60 -12.37 7.35
C ASN A 270 24.45 -13.75 8.04
N ARG A 271 23.85 -14.73 7.36
CA ARG A 271 23.35 -15.99 7.98
C ARG A 271 24.44 -16.83 8.65
N PHE A 272 25.68 -16.65 8.20
CA PHE A 272 26.84 -17.41 8.66
C PHE A 272 27.95 -16.51 9.21
N GLY A 273 27.66 -15.23 9.46
CA GLY A 273 28.65 -14.20 9.80
C GLY A 273 29.29 -13.56 8.56
N PRO A 274 30.22 -12.60 8.75
CA PRO A 274 30.81 -11.83 7.67
C PRO A 274 31.45 -12.74 6.61
N ILE A 275 31.12 -12.48 5.34
CA ILE A 275 31.70 -13.15 4.18
C ILE A 275 32.66 -12.13 3.56
N GLU A 276 33.82 -11.98 4.20
CA GLU A 276 34.89 -11.11 3.74
C GLU A 276 35.89 -11.92 2.91
N PRO A 277 36.45 -11.36 1.83
CA PRO A 277 37.45 -12.06 1.03
C PRO A 277 38.62 -12.53 1.90
N ALA A 278 39.06 -13.77 1.68
CA ALA A 278 40.21 -14.39 2.29
C ALA A 278 41.48 -13.65 1.83
N GLY A 279 41.77 -12.55 2.50
CA GLY A 279 43.12 -12.06 2.65
C GLY A 279 43.90 -13.03 3.55
N GLU A 280 45.12 -13.32 3.14
CA GLU A 280 46.14 -14.17 3.75
C GLU A 280 46.01 -14.35 5.27
N GLY A 281 45.96 -15.63 5.69
CA GLY A 281 45.72 -16.02 7.06
C GLY A 281 46.74 -15.52 8.07
N ASP A 282 46.30 -15.48 9.34
CA ASP A 282 47.07 -15.42 10.58
C ASP A 282 48.57 -15.16 10.42
N LYS A 283 48.92 -13.91 10.09
CA LYS A 283 50.18 -13.33 10.54
C LYS A 283 49.84 -12.35 11.64
N ALA A 284 50.38 -12.65 12.82
CA ALA A 284 50.45 -11.74 13.95
C ALA A 284 50.69 -10.30 13.46
N LEU A 285 49.87 -9.37 13.97
CA LEU A 285 50.02 -7.91 13.93
C LEU A 285 51.42 -7.48 13.51
N LYS A 286 51.59 -7.29 12.20
CA LYS A 286 52.61 -6.43 11.60
C LYS A 286 51.91 -5.63 10.53
N ASP A 287 51.41 -4.50 11.00
CA ASP A 287 51.41 -3.19 10.36
C ASP A 287 52.27 -3.18 9.08
N ASP A 288 51.64 -3.43 7.93
CA ASP A 288 52.14 -3.15 6.58
C ASP A 288 51.03 -3.33 5.50
N SER A 289 49.74 -3.34 5.88
CA SER A 289 48.67 -3.08 4.90
C SER A 289 48.72 -1.59 4.58
N GLU A 290 48.84 -1.23 3.31
CA GLU A 290 48.79 0.18 2.94
C GLU A 290 47.54 0.84 3.53
N PRO A 291 47.68 2.02 4.16
CA PRO A 291 46.60 2.66 4.89
C PRO A 291 45.42 2.99 3.95
N LEU A 292 44.22 2.56 4.33
CA LEU A 292 42.97 2.77 3.57
C LEU A 292 42.82 4.25 3.16
N VAL A 293 42.62 4.50 1.87
CA VAL A 293 42.54 5.84 1.30
C VAL A 293 41.08 6.24 1.09
N ILE A 294 40.64 7.30 1.77
CA ILE A 294 39.25 7.78 1.76
C ILE A 294 39.22 9.21 1.22
N ALA A 295 38.54 9.43 0.11
CA ALA A 295 38.27 10.77 -0.41
C ALA A 295 36.95 11.33 0.15
N ILE A 296 36.95 12.58 0.59
CA ILE A 296 35.76 13.27 1.09
C ILE A 296 35.56 14.55 0.28
N LEU A 297 34.39 14.69 -0.32
CA LEU A 297 33.98 15.89 -1.06
C LEU A 297 32.80 16.57 -0.33
N PRO A 298 33.06 17.58 0.52
CA PRO A 298 32.02 18.29 1.24
C PRO A 298 31.43 19.45 0.44
N GLY A 299 30.09 19.56 0.41
CA GLY A 299 29.42 20.68 -0.24
C GLY A 299 27.91 20.72 -0.03
N SER A 300 27.28 21.79 -0.50
CA SER A 300 25.80 21.88 -0.49
C SER A 300 25.19 21.15 -1.68
N PHE A 301 25.87 21.16 -2.85
CA PHE A 301 25.50 20.46 -4.08
C PHE A 301 24.02 20.57 -4.47
N LYS A 302 23.48 21.80 -4.43
CA LYS A 302 22.06 22.10 -4.73
C LYS A 302 21.95 23.04 -5.93
N PRO A 303 21.93 22.55 -7.18
CA PRO A 303 22.06 21.15 -7.61
C PRO A 303 23.53 20.71 -7.81
N PRO A 304 23.83 19.39 -7.83
CA PRO A 304 25.10 18.91 -8.35
C PRO A 304 25.13 19.09 -9.90
N HIS A 305 26.33 19.16 -10.48
CA HIS A 305 26.53 19.39 -11.91
C HIS A 305 27.78 18.67 -12.40
N LYS A 306 27.97 18.54 -13.72
CA LYS A 306 29.09 17.83 -14.37
C LYS A 306 30.46 18.19 -13.77
N GLY A 307 30.72 19.47 -13.48
CA GLY A 307 31.95 19.89 -12.80
C GLY A 307 32.17 19.29 -11.39
N HIS A 308 31.11 19.05 -10.62
CA HIS A 308 31.20 18.38 -9.31
C HIS A 308 31.52 16.88 -9.46
N ARG A 309 30.93 16.21 -10.47
CA ARG A 309 31.28 14.81 -10.78
C ARG A 309 32.76 14.70 -11.15
N GLN A 310 33.24 15.58 -12.03
CA GLN A 310 34.65 15.60 -12.42
C GLN A 310 35.58 15.89 -11.23
N ALA A 311 35.15 16.76 -10.30
CA ALA A 311 35.88 16.99 -9.05
C ALA A 311 36.00 15.72 -8.20
N ALA A 312 34.89 14.99 -8.02
CA ALA A 312 34.86 13.73 -7.29
C ALA A 312 35.75 12.67 -7.97
N GLU A 313 35.65 12.53 -9.29
CA GLU A 313 36.47 11.61 -10.09
C GLU A 313 37.97 11.96 -9.98
N THR A 314 38.31 13.24 -10.10
CA THR A 314 39.71 13.71 -10.00
C THR A 314 40.33 13.41 -8.65
N ILE A 315 39.62 13.70 -7.55
CA ILE A 315 40.14 13.41 -6.20
C ILE A 315 40.24 11.89 -5.98
N ALA A 316 39.26 11.13 -6.46
CA ALA A 316 39.23 9.69 -6.30
C ALA A 316 40.30 8.95 -7.10
N MET A 317 40.78 9.54 -8.20
CA MET A 317 41.77 8.94 -9.13
C MET A 317 43.20 9.46 -8.94
N GLY A 318 43.51 10.07 -7.79
CA GLY A 318 44.87 10.49 -7.46
C GLY A 318 45.19 11.97 -7.70
N GLY A 319 44.18 12.83 -7.78
CA GLY A 319 44.33 14.28 -7.87
C GLY A 319 44.77 14.79 -9.24
N PRO A 320 44.81 16.11 -9.45
CA PRO A 320 45.20 16.71 -10.73
C PRO A 320 46.70 16.46 -10.99
N GLY A 321 47.02 15.42 -11.77
CA GLY A 321 48.39 15.04 -12.13
C GLY A 321 48.91 13.74 -11.50
N GLY A 322 48.13 13.07 -10.63
CA GLY A 322 48.52 11.80 -9.99
C GLY A 322 49.35 11.94 -8.71
N ASP A 323 49.39 13.15 -8.11
CA ASP A 323 50.18 13.45 -6.91
C ASP A 323 49.55 12.94 -5.60
N LEU A 324 48.28 12.50 -5.64
CA LEU A 324 47.57 11.90 -4.51
C LEU A 324 47.40 10.39 -4.73
N PRO A 325 47.28 9.59 -3.66
CA PRO A 325 46.92 8.19 -3.81
C PRO A 325 45.49 8.03 -4.35
N GLU A 326 45.26 6.96 -5.11
CA GLU A 326 43.90 6.60 -5.55
C GLU A 326 43.03 6.27 -4.33
N ALA A 327 41.79 6.75 -4.31
CA ALA A 327 40.88 6.50 -3.20
C ALA A 327 40.20 5.14 -3.33
N ASP A 328 40.20 4.37 -2.23
CA ASP A 328 39.46 3.11 -2.09
C ASP A 328 37.97 3.38 -1.86
N LYS A 329 37.64 4.49 -1.19
CA LYS A 329 36.27 4.94 -0.91
C LYS A 329 36.13 6.45 -1.12
N VAL A 330 34.96 6.87 -1.59
CA VAL A 330 34.61 8.27 -1.82
C VAL A 330 33.33 8.61 -1.05
N TYR A 331 33.39 9.64 -0.20
CA TYR A 331 32.23 10.17 0.50
C TYR A 331 31.86 11.54 -0.04
N ILE A 332 30.64 11.66 -0.55
CA ILE A 332 30.06 12.95 -0.94
C ILE A 332 29.13 13.39 0.17
N ILE A 333 29.47 14.48 0.86
CA ILE A 333 28.68 14.98 1.98
C ILE A 333 27.80 16.12 1.49
N VAL A 334 26.48 15.91 1.54
CA VAL A 334 25.42 16.86 1.19
C VAL A 334 24.78 17.38 2.49
N SER A 335 24.45 18.68 2.55
CA SER A 335 23.88 19.29 3.78
C SER A 335 22.43 19.72 3.67
N SER A 336 21.79 19.81 4.85
CA SER A 336 20.46 20.38 5.06
C SER A 336 20.46 21.63 5.95
N PRO A 337 21.01 22.79 5.50
CA PRO A 337 21.00 24.00 6.33
C PRO A 337 19.63 24.72 6.29
N MET A 338 18.94 24.81 7.43
CA MET A 338 17.61 25.44 7.59
C MET A 338 17.54 26.95 7.30
N LYS A 339 18.67 27.68 7.19
CA LYS A 339 18.69 29.16 7.10
C LYS A 339 19.19 29.75 5.79
N ASN A 340 19.62 28.94 4.82
CA ASN A 340 20.27 29.43 3.58
C ASN A 340 19.87 28.60 2.35
N SER A 341 18.58 28.32 2.18
CA SER A 341 18.05 27.78 0.93
C SER A 341 18.21 28.82 -0.18
N ARG A 342 18.71 28.39 -1.35
CA ARG A 342 18.77 29.22 -2.55
C ARG A 342 17.74 28.66 -3.54
N PRO A 343 16.57 29.28 -3.68
CA PRO A 343 15.54 28.79 -4.57
C PRO A 343 15.97 28.92 -6.04
N LEU A 344 15.24 28.24 -6.90
CA LEU A 344 15.19 28.50 -8.32
C LEU A 344 14.68 29.94 -8.54
N PRO A 345 15.40 30.79 -9.31
CA PRO A 345 15.11 32.22 -9.41
C PRO A 345 13.69 32.60 -9.86
N MET A 346 13.03 31.77 -10.64
CA MET A 346 11.72 32.06 -11.25
C MET A 346 10.60 31.28 -10.56
N SER A 347 10.74 29.96 -10.39
CA SER A 347 9.72 29.14 -9.76
C SER A 347 9.70 29.21 -8.23
N GLY A 348 10.73 29.77 -7.58
CA GLY A 348 10.83 29.82 -6.12
C GLY A 348 11.11 28.46 -5.45
N LYS A 349 11.16 27.37 -6.22
CA LYS A 349 11.37 26.00 -5.69
C LYS A 349 12.75 25.85 -5.06
N VAL A 350 12.82 25.21 -3.91
CA VAL A 350 14.08 24.94 -3.19
C VAL A 350 14.50 23.49 -3.37
N ILE A 351 15.77 23.26 -3.71
CA ILE A 351 16.34 21.91 -3.82
C ILE A 351 16.65 21.37 -2.42
N SER A 352 15.95 20.33 -2.00
CA SER A 352 16.15 19.65 -0.72
C SER A 352 17.47 18.86 -0.68
N ALA A 353 17.90 18.42 0.50
CA ALA A 353 19.12 17.61 0.61
C ALA A 353 18.94 16.21 -0.02
N GLU A 354 17.73 15.65 0.06
CA GLU A 354 17.40 14.36 -0.57
C GLU A 354 17.25 14.50 -2.10
N GLN A 355 16.64 15.56 -2.60
CA GLN A 355 16.63 15.84 -4.05
C GLN A 355 18.05 15.98 -4.61
N ALA A 356 18.95 16.63 -3.86
CA ALA A 356 20.36 16.72 -4.25
C ALA A 356 21.07 15.34 -4.22
N LYS A 357 20.71 14.44 -3.30
CA LYS A 357 21.22 13.05 -3.28
C LYS A 357 20.72 12.24 -4.47
N GLN A 358 19.43 12.34 -4.81
CA GLN A 358 18.86 11.70 -6.01
C GLN A 358 19.55 12.21 -7.28
N MET A 359 19.75 13.52 -7.40
CA MET A 359 20.50 14.13 -8.50
C MET A 359 21.95 13.62 -8.58
N TRP A 360 22.62 13.40 -7.43
CA TRP A 360 23.94 12.78 -7.39
C TRP A 360 23.94 11.32 -7.84
N GLN A 361 22.90 10.53 -7.49
CA GLN A 361 22.77 9.15 -7.94
C GLN A 361 22.67 9.06 -9.46
N VAL A 362 21.81 9.88 -10.06
CA VAL A 362 21.70 10.02 -11.53
C VAL A 362 23.04 10.44 -12.12
N MET A 363 23.71 11.44 -11.52
CA MET A 363 24.98 11.95 -12.01
C MET A 363 26.12 10.93 -11.98
N LEU A 364 26.14 10.03 -10.99
CA LEU A 364 27.16 9.01 -10.83
C LEU A 364 26.89 7.74 -11.65
N GLU A 365 25.72 7.63 -12.28
CA GLU A 365 25.41 6.50 -13.16
C GLU A 365 26.44 6.43 -14.32
N GLY A 366 27.00 5.23 -14.51
CA GLY A 366 28.08 5.00 -15.47
C GLY A 366 29.43 5.66 -15.13
N SER A 367 29.58 6.26 -13.95
CA SER A 367 30.88 6.80 -13.50
C SER A 367 31.82 5.68 -13.04
N PRO A 368 33.13 5.76 -13.34
CA PRO A 368 34.14 4.80 -12.86
C PRO A 368 34.30 4.76 -11.34
N ILE A 369 33.78 5.76 -10.61
CA ILE A 369 33.82 5.82 -9.15
C ILE A 369 32.50 5.41 -8.49
N SER A 370 31.47 5.06 -9.27
CA SER A 370 30.12 4.75 -8.79
C SER A 370 30.10 3.64 -7.72
N ASN A 371 30.85 2.57 -7.93
CA ASN A 371 30.95 1.42 -7.03
C ASN A 371 31.70 1.69 -5.71
N LYS A 372 32.47 2.78 -5.65
CA LYS A 372 33.24 3.19 -4.47
C LYS A 372 32.75 4.50 -3.84
N THR A 373 31.66 5.08 -4.34
CA THR A 373 31.10 6.35 -3.86
C THR A 373 29.86 6.14 -3.00
N GLN A 374 29.84 6.78 -1.83
CA GLN A 374 28.68 6.84 -0.95
C GLN A 374 28.28 8.29 -0.70
N ILE A 375 26.99 8.59 -0.87
CA ILE A 375 26.42 9.92 -0.65
C ILE A 375 25.84 9.95 0.76
N ILE A 376 26.32 10.89 1.57
CA ILE A 376 25.91 11.07 2.96
C ILE A 376 25.15 12.39 3.08
N VAL A 377 23.92 12.31 3.59
CA VAL A 377 23.12 13.49 3.94
C VAL A 377 23.32 13.79 5.42
N ALA A 378 23.74 15.01 5.75
CA ALA A 378 23.93 15.43 7.13
C ALA A 378 22.57 15.61 7.85
N ASP A 379 22.46 15.07 9.06
CA ASP A 379 21.25 15.07 9.91
C ASP A 379 20.67 16.47 10.18
N GLN A 380 19.35 16.54 10.36
CA GLN A 380 18.54 17.76 10.52
C GLN A 380 18.78 18.42 11.89
N GLY A 381 19.98 18.98 12.11
CA GLY A 381 20.36 19.42 13.46
C GLY A 381 21.52 20.40 13.60
N ARG A 382 21.90 21.16 12.56
CA ARG A 382 22.98 22.21 12.56
C ARG A 382 24.39 21.75 12.13
N VAL A 383 24.54 20.61 11.45
CA VAL A 383 25.86 20.18 10.94
C VAL A 383 26.06 20.66 9.50
N THR A 384 27.04 21.55 9.27
CA THR A 384 27.46 21.93 7.90
C THR A 384 28.32 20.82 7.28
N PRO A 385 28.45 20.72 5.93
CA PRO A 385 29.33 19.70 5.33
C PRO A 385 30.76 19.78 5.87
N VAL A 386 31.24 21.00 6.07
CA VAL A 386 32.55 21.28 6.65
C VAL A 386 32.64 20.78 8.09
N SER A 387 31.62 21.04 8.91
CA SER A 387 31.57 20.56 10.30
C SER A 387 31.54 19.03 10.36
N LEU A 388 30.81 18.36 9.46
CA LEU A 388 30.76 16.91 9.42
C LEU A 388 32.11 16.33 8.98
N THR A 389 32.78 16.95 7.99
CA THR A 389 34.14 16.55 7.60
C THR A 389 35.13 16.73 8.75
N ILE A 390 35.04 17.84 9.50
CA ILE A 390 35.89 18.07 10.68
C ILE A 390 35.63 16.98 11.73
N ASP A 391 34.37 16.69 12.04
CA ASP A 391 33.98 15.64 12.99
C ASP A 391 34.50 14.27 12.55
N TYR A 392 34.35 13.93 11.26
CA TYR A 392 34.78 12.66 10.67
C TYR A 392 36.27 12.39 10.92
N VAL A 393 37.12 13.41 10.82
CA VAL A 393 38.59 13.26 10.97
C VAL A 393 39.13 13.61 12.36
N THR A 394 38.33 14.19 13.25
CA THR A 394 38.80 14.61 14.60
C THR A 394 38.22 13.78 15.73
N LYS A 395 37.06 13.15 15.57
CA LYS A 395 36.45 12.29 16.60
C LYS A 395 37.23 10.97 16.77
N PRO A 396 37.25 10.39 17.98
CA PRO A 396 37.90 9.10 18.25
C PRO A 396 37.28 7.99 17.40
N ALA A 397 38.09 7.03 16.96
CA ALA A 397 37.64 5.93 16.10
C ALA A 397 36.52 5.13 16.76
N ASP A 398 35.44 4.91 16.01
CA ASP A 398 34.28 4.12 16.44
C ASP A 398 33.89 3.15 15.31
N PRO A 399 34.07 1.83 15.49
CA PRO A 399 33.72 0.82 14.50
C PRO A 399 32.23 0.77 14.14
N THR A 400 31.36 1.36 14.96
CA THR A 400 29.90 1.35 14.78
C THR A 400 29.37 2.60 14.09
N ASN A 401 30.19 3.65 13.96
CA ASN A 401 29.78 4.94 13.42
C ASN A 401 30.44 5.20 12.05
N LEU A 402 29.65 5.05 10.99
CA LEU A 402 30.07 5.28 9.60
C LEU A 402 30.43 6.74 9.29
N LEU A 403 30.13 7.68 10.20
CA LEU A 403 30.48 9.10 10.10
C LEU A 403 31.80 9.44 10.82
N ILE A 404 32.62 8.44 11.14
CA ILE A 404 33.93 8.62 11.75
C ILE A 404 35.00 7.84 10.96
N ALA A 405 36.16 8.45 10.76
CA ALA A 405 37.27 7.82 10.05
C ALA A 405 37.81 6.58 10.81
N PRO A 406 38.01 5.44 10.11
CA PRO A 406 38.62 4.25 10.68
C PRO A 406 40.07 4.53 11.11
N PRO A 407 40.64 3.74 12.05
CA PRO A 407 42.02 3.94 12.48
C PRO A 407 43.01 3.73 11.33
N ASN A 408 44.13 4.46 11.35
CA ASN A 408 45.22 4.35 10.36
C ASN A 408 44.84 4.68 8.90
N ALA A 409 43.78 5.45 8.65
CA ALA A 409 43.36 5.82 7.29
C ALA A 409 44.08 7.08 6.75
N LYS A 410 44.28 7.12 5.43
CA LYS A 410 44.64 8.32 4.66
C LYS A 410 43.35 9.00 4.19
N VAL A 411 43.08 10.22 4.63
CA VAL A 411 41.87 10.96 4.27
C VAL A 411 42.22 12.11 3.34
N ILE A 412 41.70 12.08 2.11
CA ILE A 412 41.83 13.16 1.14
C ILE A 412 40.60 14.07 1.25
N VAL A 413 40.79 15.32 1.66
CA VAL A 413 39.69 16.31 1.70
C VAL A 413 39.72 17.13 0.42
N GLY A 414 38.63 17.08 -0.34
CA GLY A 414 38.42 17.89 -1.53
C GLY A 414 38.21 19.36 -1.17
N VAL A 415 39.10 20.21 -1.66
CA VAL A 415 39.04 21.66 -1.45
C VAL A 415 39.01 22.34 -2.82
N GLY A 416 37.96 23.12 -3.08
CA GLY A 416 37.87 23.89 -4.33
C GLY A 416 38.95 24.98 -4.39
N ASP A 417 39.42 25.28 -5.60
CA ASP A 417 40.43 26.31 -5.90
C ASP A 417 39.93 27.77 -5.70
N LYS A 418 38.77 27.96 -5.09
CA LYS A 418 38.25 29.29 -4.73
C LYS A 418 38.98 29.74 -3.46
N GLU A 419 39.66 30.89 -3.50
CA GLU A 419 40.49 31.47 -2.40
C GLU A 419 39.83 31.51 -1.00
N ASN A 420 38.51 31.34 -0.93
CA ASN A 420 37.73 31.36 0.31
C ASN A 420 37.48 29.97 0.92
N ASP A 421 37.50 28.90 0.12
CA ASP A 421 37.22 27.53 0.61
C ASP A 421 38.46 26.89 1.26
N ALA A 422 39.66 27.16 0.74
CA ALA A 422 40.91 26.76 1.39
C ALA A 422 41.09 27.37 2.79
N LYS A 423 40.48 28.53 3.06
CA LYS A 423 40.48 29.16 4.39
C LYS A 423 39.62 28.40 5.39
N ARG A 424 38.58 27.67 4.96
CA ARG A 424 37.64 26.94 5.84
C ARG A 424 38.27 25.70 6.48
N PHE A 425 39.26 25.11 5.82
CA PHE A 425 40.01 23.95 6.31
C PHE A 425 41.38 24.34 6.89
N LYS A 426 41.64 25.64 7.06
CA LYS A 426 42.89 26.16 7.62
C LYS A 426 43.04 25.69 9.08
N GLY A 427 44.12 24.95 9.36
CA GLY A 427 44.40 24.41 10.70
C GLY A 427 43.79 23.02 10.96
N LEU A 428 42.97 22.47 10.05
CA LEU A 428 42.39 21.13 10.22
C LEU A 428 43.47 20.06 10.32
N ARG A 429 44.50 20.10 9.46
CA ARG A 429 45.63 19.17 9.51
C ARG A 429 46.31 19.14 10.88
N SER A 430 46.52 20.32 11.48
CA SER A 430 47.11 20.44 12.83
C SER A 430 46.17 19.92 13.92
N SER A 431 44.86 20.13 13.77
CA SER A 431 43.85 19.61 14.70
C SER A 431 43.73 18.09 14.66
N VAL A 432 43.79 17.50 13.45
CA VAL A 432 43.80 16.05 13.24
C VAL A 432 45.07 15.46 13.82
N GLN A 433 46.24 16.01 13.53
CA GLN A 433 47.51 15.51 14.08
C GLN A 433 47.56 15.53 15.62
N LYS A 434 46.80 16.44 16.27
CA LYS A 434 46.66 16.49 17.73
C LYS A 434 45.64 15.50 18.29
N SER A 435 44.52 15.29 17.60
CA SER A 435 43.36 14.54 18.11
C SER A 435 43.33 13.07 17.66
N ARG A 436 43.86 12.81 16.45
CA ARG A 436 43.92 11.53 15.74
C ARG A 436 45.28 11.41 15.02
N PRO A 437 46.39 11.22 15.76
CA PRO A 437 47.73 11.11 15.17
C PRO A 437 47.89 9.85 14.29
N ASP A 438 46.95 8.92 14.38
CA ASP A 438 46.83 7.73 13.53
C ASP A 438 46.34 8.05 12.10
N LEU A 439 45.73 9.23 11.86
CA LEU A 439 45.23 9.60 10.54
C LEU A 439 46.21 10.50 9.78
N GLU A 440 46.33 10.25 8.47
CA GLU A 440 47.03 11.16 7.56
C GLU A 440 46.02 11.96 6.73
N LEU A 441 46.05 13.28 6.86
CA LEU A 441 45.17 14.18 6.11
C LEU A 441 45.88 14.77 4.88
N LEU A 442 45.34 14.52 3.69
CA LEU A 442 45.78 15.05 2.41
C LEU A 442 44.78 16.08 1.88
N SER A 443 45.25 17.12 1.20
CA SER A 443 44.40 18.15 0.60
C SER A 443 44.31 17.92 -0.90
N GLY A 444 43.13 17.54 -1.39
CA GLY A 444 42.85 17.39 -2.82
C GLY A 444 42.38 18.70 -3.41
N LEU A 445 43.26 19.42 -4.10
CA LEU A 445 42.87 20.63 -4.83
C LEU A 445 42.02 20.24 -6.04
N VAL A 446 40.81 20.80 -6.10
CA VAL A 446 39.92 20.61 -7.25
C VAL A 446 40.02 21.85 -8.15
N PRO A 447 40.54 21.72 -9.37
CA PRO A 447 40.60 22.84 -10.30
C PRO A 447 39.20 23.29 -10.73
N LEU A 448 39.06 24.57 -11.07
CA LEU A 448 37.82 25.08 -11.63
C LEU A 448 37.58 24.45 -13.01
N VAL A 449 36.44 23.79 -13.15
CA VAL A 449 36.01 23.19 -14.42
C VAL A 449 35.22 24.21 -15.24
N THR A 450 35.58 24.38 -16.51
CA THR A 450 34.86 25.22 -17.49
C THR A 450 34.00 24.38 -18.44
N HIS A 451 32.96 25.00 -18.98
CA HIS A 451 32.11 24.39 -20.00
C HIS A 451 32.85 24.15 -21.32
N ASP A 452 32.36 23.15 -22.07
CA ASP A 452 32.83 22.84 -23.42
C ASP A 452 32.56 24.02 -24.40
N PRO A 453 33.36 24.20 -25.47
CA PRO A 453 33.17 25.30 -26.44
C PRO A 453 31.77 25.37 -27.04
N ASP A 454 31.13 24.21 -27.27
CA ASP A 454 29.78 24.10 -27.83
C ASP A 454 28.73 24.79 -26.94
N TYR A 455 28.87 24.70 -25.61
CA TYR A 455 27.98 25.40 -24.69
C TYR A 455 28.18 26.92 -24.78
N ILE A 456 29.43 27.38 -24.91
CA ILE A 456 29.76 28.80 -25.03
C ILE A 456 29.15 29.36 -26.32
N GLU A 457 29.24 28.63 -27.42
CA GLU A 457 28.61 29.01 -28.69
C GLU A 457 27.08 28.99 -28.56
N MET A 458 26.51 27.99 -27.89
CA MET A 458 25.07 27.85 -27.69
C MET A 458 24.51 29.02 -26.87
N ILE A 459 25.10 29.34 -25.72
CA ILE A 459 24.59 30.42 -24.85
C ILE A 459 24.75 31.81 -25.48
N GLU A 460 25.71 32.00 -26.39
CA GLU A 460 25.86 33.24 -27.15
C GLU A 460 24.73 33.46 -28.17
N LYS A 461 24.06 32.39 -28.63
CA LYS A 461 22.89 32.47 -29.52
C LYS A 461 21.62 32.94 -28.80
N PHE A 462 21.59 32.87 -27.46
CA PHE A 462 20.44 33.26 -26.64
C PHE A 462 20.80 34.38 -25.66
N PRO A 463 20.89 35.64 -26.12
CA PRO A 463 21.31 36.78 -25.29
C PRO A 463 20.36 37.05 -24.11
N GLU A 464 19.07 36.72 -24.26
CA GLU A 464 18.07 36.85 -23.20
C GLU A 464 18.31 35.85 -22.06
N ILE A 465 18.56 34.58 -22.38
CA ILE A 465 18.93 33.54 -21.39
C ILE A 465 20.29 33.86 -20.76
N LYS A 466 21.27 34.30 -21.57
CA LYS A 466 22.60 34.71 -21.09
C LYS A 466 22.53 35.85 -20.07
N SER A 467 21.60 36.80 -20.23
CA SER A 467 21.43 37.91 -19.29
C SER A 467 21.00 37.46 -17.89
N LYS A 468 20.38 36.28 -17.77
CA LYS A 468 19.98 35.65 -16.50
C LYS A 468 21.12 34.88 -15.81
N MET A 469 22.28 34.70 -16.47
CA MET A 469 23.44 33.98 -15.94
C MET A 469 24.46 34.91 -15.26
N LYS A 470 25.35 34.33 -14.44
CA LYS A 470 26.46 35.06 -13.83
C LYS A 470 27.47 35.55 -14.87
N LYS A 471 28.23 36.59 -14.50
CA LYS A 471 29.32 37.15 -15.34
C LYS A 471 30.38 36.13 -15.74
N ASP A 472 30.55 35.08 -14.94
CA ASP A 472 31.47 33.97 -15.19
C ASP A 472 30.73 32.69 -15.65
N TYR A 473 29.81 32.85 -16.62
CA TYR A 473 29.01 31.77 -17.20
C TYR A 473 29.83 30.70 -17.94
N LYS A 474 31.14 30.91 -18.12
CA LYS A 474 32.07 29.95 -18.73
C LYS A 474 32.45 28.82 -17.77
N ALA A 475 32.38 29.06 -16.46
CA ALA A 475 32.61 28.06 -15.44
C ALA A 475 31.30 27.40 -15.01
N PHE A 476 31.35 26.11 -14.63
CA PHE A 476 30.15 25.46 -14.08
C PHE A 476 29.74 26.12 -12.76
N ASN A 477 28.52 26.65 -12.73
CA ASN A 477 27.95 27.29 -11.56
C ASN A 477 26.56 26.74 -11.25
N ALA A 478 26.36 26.25 -10.03
CA ALA A 478 25.04 25.82 -9.53
C ALA A 478 23.97 26.94 -9.54
N SER A 479 24.35 28.21 -9.64
CA SER A 479 23.38 29.32 -9.78
C SER A 479 22.85 29.42 -11.20
N ASP A 480 23.72 29.25 -12.19
CA ASP A 480 23.36 29.29 -13.61
C ASP A 480 22.51 28.05 -13.96
N MET A 481 22.85 26.88 -13.40
CA MET A 481 22.05 25.68 -13.56
C MET A 481 20.62 25.83 -13.00
N ARG A 482 20.43 26.48 -11.84
CA ARG A 482 19.08 26.75 -11.30
C ARG A 482 18.28 27.65 -12.23
N ALA A 483 18.90 28.70 -12.77
CA ALA A 483 18.26 29.57 -13.74
C ALA A 483 17.87 28.80 -15.02
N LEU A 484 18.72 27.88 -15.48
CA LEU A 484 18.42 27.04 -16.64
C LEU A 484 17.30 26.04 -16.41
N MET A 485 17.13 25.51 -15.19
CA MET A 485 16.00 24.62 -14.86
C MET A 485 14.66 25.36 -14.92
N ASP A 486 14.61 26.61 -14.46
CA ASP A 486 13.43 27.47 -14.65
C ASP A 486 13.20 27.76 -16.14
N VAL A 487 14.24 28.19 -16.86
CA VAL A 487 14.12 28.51 -18.28
C VAL A 487 13.73 27.28 -19.09
N ALA A 488 14.17 26.07 -18.73
CA ALA A 488 13.77 24.84 -19.39
C ALA A 488 12.27 24.53 -19.29
N SER A 489 11.59 25.11 -18.28
CA SER A 489 10.13 24.98 -18.12
C SER A 489 9.35 25.97 -19.01
N GLU A 490 10.00 27.02 -19.49
CA GLU A 490 9.38 28.09 -20.31
C GLU A 490 9.82 28.07 -21.77
N ASP A 491 11.07 27.68 -22.02
CA ASP A 491 11.73 27.72 -23.33
C ASP A 491 12.50 26.41 -23.59
N PRO A 492 12.26 25.72 -24.72
CA PRO A 492 12.99 24.51 -25.11
C PRO A 492 14.51 24.71 -25.20
N ALA A 493 14.99 25.93 -25.47
CA ALA A 493 16.41 26.27 -25.46
C ALA A 493 17.03 26.13 -24.05
N GLY A 494 16.25 26.34 -22.99
CA GLY A 494 16.65 26.12 -21.61
C GLY A 494 16.99 24.66 -21.33
N LEU A 495 16.17 23.73 -21.84
CA LEU A 495 16.42 22.30 -21.71
C LEU A 495 17.73 21.91 -22.41
N GLN A 496 17.96 22.40 -23.64
CA GLN A 496 19.20 22.13 -24.37
C GLN A 496 20.44 22.67 -23.64
N LEU A 497 20.36 23.87 -23.06
CA LEU A 497 21.45 24.44 -22.26
C LEU A 497 21.66 23.67 -20.94
N LEU A 498 20.61 23.18 -20.31
CA LEU A 498 20.68 22.35 -19.10
C LEU A 498 21.39 21.02 -19.36
N GLN A 499 21.22 20.42 -20.56
CA GLN A 499 21.92 19.18 -20.93
C GLN A 499 23.45 19.30 -20.86
N TYR A 500 24.01 20.49 -21.12
CA TYR A 500 25.46 20.73 -21.01
C TYR A 500 25.96 20.77 -19.56
N PHE A 501 25.07 20.92 -18.58
CA PHE A 501 25.38 20.85 -17.16
C PHE A 501 25.48 19.41 -16.63
N LEU A 502 25.12 18.41 -17.44
CA LEU A 502 25.02 17.02 -17.03
C LEU A 502 26.00 16.13 -17.82
N PRO A 503 26.44 14.99 -17.23
CA PRO A 503 27.30 14.04 -17.94
C PRO A 503 26.60 13.38 -19.13
N ASN A 504 25.36 12.91 -18.93
CA ASN A 504 24.51 12.44 -20.02
C ASN A 504 23.41 13.46 -20.29
N LYS A 505 23.15 13.75 -21.56
CA LYS A 505 22.16 14.76 -21.96
C LYS A 505 20.73 14.35 -21.57
N ASN A 506 20.41 13.06 -21.59
CA ASN A 506 19.07 12.56 -21.27
C ASN A 506 18.70 12.75 -19.79
N ASP A 507 19.70 12.90 -18.91
CA ASP A 507 19.50 13.09 -17.47
C ASP A 507 18.84 14.44 -17.15
N ALA A 508 18.79 15.37 -18.11
CA ALA A 508 18.13 16.66 -17.94
C ALA A 508 16.64 16.49 -17.59
N LEU A 509 15.98 15.50 -18.19
CA LEU A 509 14.58 15.18 -17.88
C LEU A 509 14.43 14.61 -16.47
N ALA A 510 15.36 13.76 -16.03
CA ALA A 510 15.37 13.25 -14.66
C ALA A 510 15.55 14.37 -13.64
N TYR A 511 16.42 15.35 -13.92
CA TYR A 511 16.61 16.53 -13.06
C TYR A 511 15.38 17.43 -12.98
N MET A 512 14.65 17.58 -14.10
CA MET A 512 13.38 18.29 -14.14
C MET A 512 12.30 17.52 -13.36
N GLY A 513 12.21 16.20 -13.55
CA GLY A 513 11.29 15.32 -12.82
C GLY A 513 11.52 15.30 -11.30
N ILE A 514 12.77 15.25 -10.83
CA ILE A 514 13.12 15.34 -9.41
C ILE A 514 12.62 16.67 -8.79
N MET A 515 12.54 17.73 -9.59
CA MET A 515 12.04 19.04 -9.17
C MET A 515 10.53 19.23 -9.40
N GLY A 516 9.85 18.24 -10.01
CA GLY A 516 8.47 18.36 -10.46
C GLY A 516 8.28 19.51 -11.44
N LEU A 517 9.21 19.67 -12.39
CA LEU A 517 9.14 20.66 -13.46
C LEU A 517 8.91 19.94 -14.79
N ASN A 518 8.02 20.48 -15.62
CA ASN A 518 7.78 19.98 -16.97
C ASN A 518 8.57 20.81 -17.99
N PRO A 519 9.31 20.18 -18.93
CA PRO A 519 10.02 20.92 -19.96
C PRO A 519 9.06 21.57 -20.96
N ALA A 520 9.45 22.70 -21.53
CA ALA A 520 8.70 23.36 -22.59
C ALA A 520 8.71 22.57 -23.90
N ASP A 521 7.58 22.52 -24.60
CA ASP A 521 7.40 21.77 -25.84
C ASP A 521 8.28 22.30 -26.98
N SER A 522 9.02 21.39 -27.63
CA SER A 522 9.85 21.75 -28.78
C SER A 522 8.99 21.87 -30.05
N ALA A 523 9.16 22.96 -30.80
CA ALA A 523 8.46 23.15 -32.09
C ALA A 523 8.79 22.06 -33.15
N GLN A 524 9.75 21.17 -32.88
CA GLN A 524 10.09 20.03 -33.75
C GLN A 524 9.19 18.80 -33.54
N ASP A 525 8.37 18.76 -32.48
CA ASP A 525 7.35 17.71 -32.28
C ASP A 525 6.02 18.00 -33.01
N GLN A 526 5.94 19.09 -33.78
CA GLN A 526 4.81 19.36 -34.69
C GLN A 526 4.89 18.56 -36.00
N GLY A 527 5.31 17.29 -35.90
CA GLY A 527 5.64 16.41 -37.00
C GLY A 527 4.86 15.09 -37.01
N SER A 528 3.61 15.05 -36.55
CA SER A 528 2.59 14.07 -36.97
C SER A 528 1.21 14.47 -36.40
N VAL A 529 0.47 15.27 -37.17
CA VAL A 529 -0.87 15.79 -36.80
C VAL A 529 -1.97 14.77 -37.16
N GLU A 530 -1.73 13.47 -37.00
CA GLU A 530 -2.75 12.44 -37.32
C GLU A 530 -3.03 11.41 -36.22
N ASP A 531 -2.43 11.50 -35.02
CA ASP A 531 -2.74 10.55 -33.94
C ASP A 531 -2.74 11.17 -32.53
N GLN A 532 -3.24 12.40 -32.41
CA GLN A 532 -3.67 12.94 -31.12
C GLN A 532 -5.18 12.77 -31.00
N VAL A 533 -5.59 11.78 -30.21
CA VAL A 533 -6.88 11.83 -29.54
C VAL A 533 -6.75 12.92 -28.49
N GLU A 534 -7.48 14.02 -28.63
CA GLU A 534 -7.69 14.98 -27.55
C GLU A 534 -8.21 14.20 -26.33
N GLU A 535 -7.41 14.09 -25.27
CA GLU A 535 -7.94 13.75 -23.96
C GLU A 535 -8.85 14.92 -23.55
N PRO A 536 -10.17 14.70 -23.38
CA PRO A 536 -11.00 15.74 -22.82
C PRO A 536 -10.64 15.85 -21.34
N GLU A 537 -10.48 17.10 -20.87
CA GLU A 537 -10.41 17.45 -19.45
C GLU A 537 -11.44 16.63 -18.64
N LEU A 538 -10.99 16.08 -17.50
CA LEU A 538 -11.75 15.17 -16.63
C LEU A 538 -13.17 15.65 -16.27
N ASP A 539 -13.41 16.96 -16.33
CA ASP A 539 -14.71 17.59 -16.09
C ASP A 539 -15.75 17.28 -17.18
N ARG A 540 -15.33 17.09 -18.44
CA ARG A 540 -16.24 16.79 -19.55
C ARG A 540 -16.80 15.37 -19.52
N ILE A 541 -16.03 14.39 -19.05
CA ILE A 541 -16.54 13.02 -18.93
C ILE A 541 -17.54 12.93 -17.77
N GLN A 542 -17.28 13.62 -16.66
CA GLN A 542 -18.24 13.72 -15.56
C GLN A 542 -19.51 14.47 -15.98
N GLU A 543 -19.40 15.57 -16.74
CA GLU A 543 -20.55 16.26 -17.34
C GLU A 543 -21.29 15.41 -18.37
N ILE A 544 -20.61 14.62 -19.20
CA ILE A 544 -21.26 13.74 -20.19
C ILE A 544 -21.96 12.58 -19.48
N VAL A 545 -21.37 12.00 -18.45
CA VAL A 545 -21.96 10.92 -17.65
C VAL A 545 -23.14 11.43 -16.82
N THR A 546 -23.05 12.63 -16.24
CA THR A 546 -24.20 13.26 -15.56
C THR A 546 -25.27 13.70 -16.56
N GLN A 547 -24.92 14.23 -17.73
CA GLN A 547 -25.89 14.55 -18.78
C GLN A 547 -26.54 13.31 -19.40
N GLU A 548 -25.82 12.18 -19.54
CA GLU A 548 -26.40 10.91 -19.97
C GLU A 548 -27.26 10.27 -18.87
N ALA A 549 -26.84 10.36 -17.60
CA ALA A 549 -27.64 9.92 -16.46
C ALA A 549 -28.91 10.78 -16.30
N GLU A 550 -28.83 12.09 -16.52
CA GLU A 550 -29.98 13.01 -16.55
C GLU A 550 -30.87 12.76 -17.75
N LYS A 551 -30.32 12.53 -18.96
CA LYS A 551 -31.12 12.11 -20.13
C LYS A 551 -31.80 10.77 -19.91
N PHE A 552 -31.16 9.84 -19.21
CA PHE A 552 -31.74 8.55 -18.83
C PHE A 552 -32.85 8.71 -17.78
N PHE A 553 -32.66 9.57 -16.77
CA PHE A 553 -33.67 9.91 -15.77
C PHE A 553 -34.84 10.73 -16.34
N GLU A 554 -34.58 11.63 -17.30
CA GLU A 554 -35.60 12.37 -18.04
C GLU A 554 -36.39 11.45 -18.98
N GLN A 555 -35.74 10.50 -19.67
CA GLN A 555 -36.43 9.46 -20.44
C GLN A 555 -37.30 8.58 -19.55
N PHE A 556 -36.88 8.31 -18.31
CA PHE A 556 -37.67 7.59 -17.31
C PHE A 556 -38.87 8.41 -16.80
N LYS A 557 -38.72 9.73 -16.61
CA LYS A 557 -39.83 10.64 -16.24
C LYS A 557 -40.76 10.97 -17.41
N ALA A 558 -40.29 10.90 -18.66
CA ALA A 558 -41.04 11.28 -19.86
C ALA A 558 -41.94 10.16 -20.44
N GLN A 559 -41.94 8.93 -19.90
CA GLN A 559 -42.94 7.92 -20.24
C GLN A 559 -44.31 8.25 -19.60
N LYS A 560 -44.98 9.27 -20.13
CA LYS A 560 -46.43 9.40 -20.00
C LYS A 560 -47.09 8.31 -20.84
N VAL A 561 -47.95 7.51 -20.20
CA VAL A 561 -48.93 6.62 -20.84
C VAL A 561 -49.57 7.37 -22.03
N PRO A 562 -49.72 6.75 -23.22
CA PRO A 562 -50.32 7.45 -24.36
C PRO A 562 -51.70 7.97 -23.97
N SER A 563 -51.87 9.30 -23.99
CA SER A 563 -53.20 9.89 -23.83
C SER A 563 -54.09 9.39 -24.98
N GLY A 564 -55.05 8.53 -24.66
CA GLY A 564 -56.07 8.11 -25.61
C GLY A 564 -56.79 9.35 -26.15
N ARG A 565 -56.92 9.46 -27.47
CA ARG A 565 -57.71 10.51 -28.11
C ARG A 565 -59.09 10.60 -27.45
N PRO A 566 -59.68 11.81 -27.30
CA PRO A 566 -61.03 11.93 -26.75
C PRO A 566 -62.01 11.21 -27.69
N ASP A 567 -62.47 10.06 -27.23
CA ASP A 567 -63.51 9.24 -27.82
C ASP A 567 -64.82 10.06 -27.91
N SER A 568 -65.12 10.59 -29.11
CA SER A 568 -66.19 11.56 -29.35
C SER A 568 -67.50 10.94 -29.84
N GLY A 569 -67.68 9.63 -29.61
CA GLY A 569 -68.88 8.91 -30.03
C GLY A 569 -70.15 9.37 -29.29
N LYS A 570 -71.23 9.67 -30.04
CA LYS A 570 -72.56 10.04 -29.48
C LYS A 570 -73.04 9.05 -28.40
N PHE A 571 -72.70 7.77 -28.53
CA PHE A 571 -73.02 6.73 -27.55
C PHE A 571 -72.31 6.96 -26.21
N GLN A 572 -71.01 7.22 -26.21
CA GLN A 572 -70.21 7.43 -24.99
C GLN A 572 -70.63 8.70 -24.25
N ASN A 573 -70.99 9.76 -24.97
CA ASN A 573 -71.55 10.98 -24.37
C ASN A 573 -72.94 10.74 -23.75
N SER A 574 -73.78 9.92 -24.39
CA SER A 574 -75.07 9.53 -23.80
C SER A 574 -74.90 8.65 -22.55
N MET A 575 -73.90 7.77 -22.55
CA MET A 575 -73.59 6.89 -21.43
C MET A 575 -73.00 7.69 -20.26
N ARG A 576 -72.09 8.65 -20.52
CA ARG A 576 -71.59 9.58 -19.50
C ARG A 576 -72.71 10.41 -18.87
N LYS A 577 -73.65 10.93 -19.67
CA LYS A 577 -74.83 11.64 -19.13
C LYS A 577 -75.71 10.73 -18.27
N ARG A 578 -75.95 9.48 -18.69
CA ARG A 578 -76.72 8.51 -17.88
C ARG A 578 -76.01 8.14 -16.58
N LEU A 579 -74.70 7.87 -16.63
CA LEU A 579 -73.89 7.52 -15.45
C LEU A 579 -73.74 8.71 -14.50
N SER A 580 -73.55 9.92 -15.02
CA SER A 580 -73.53 11.14 -14.21
C SER A 580 -74.87 11.36 -13.49
N LYS A 581 -76.00 11.14 -14.17
CA LYS A 581 -77.33 11.24 -13.56
C LYS A 581 -77.57 10.16 -12.51
N ALA A 582 -77.10 8.93 -12.78
CA ALA A 582 -77.15 7.84 -11.81
C ALA A 582 -76.28 8.14 -10.58
N HIS A 583 -75.06 8.65 -10.75
CA HIS A 583 -74.18 9.03 -9.65
C HIS A 583 -74.75 10.19 -8.82
N ALA A 584 -75.37 11.18 -9.46
CA ALA A 584 -76.05 12.26 -8.75
C ALA A 584 -77.21 11.75 -7.89
N THR A 585 -78.01 10.81 -8.43
CA THR A 585 -79.18 10.29 -7.73
C THR A 585 -78.79 9.32 -6.61
N TYR A 586 -77.82 8.44 -6.85
CA TYR A 586 -77.49 7.36 -5.91
C TYR A 586 -76.39 7.69 -4.91
N LEU A 587 -75.48 8.62 -5.25
CA LEU A 587 -74.31 8.92 -4.42
C LEU A 587 -74.34 10.34 -3.87
N ASP A 588 -74.74 11.34 -4.68
CA ASP A 588 -74.76 12.75 -4.24
C ASP A 588 -76.01 13.08 -3.39
N GLN A 589 -77.16 12.47 -3.67
CA GLN A 589 -78.40 12.72 -2.90
C GLN A 589 -78.58 11.80 -1.69
N GLY A 590 -77.83 10.70 -1.62
CA GLY A 590 -77.99 9.66 -0.59
C GLY A 590 -79.26 8.80 -0.81
N ARG A 591 -79.19 7.52 -0.48
CA ARG A 591 -80.32 6.58 -0.65
C ARG A 591 -81.09 6.35 0.65
N TYR A 592 -82.07 7.20 0.91
CA TYR A 592 -82.90 7.17 2.13
C TYR A 592 -83.78 5.91 2.26
N ASP A 593 -83.96 5.15 1.18
CA ASP A 593 -84.66 3.86 1.12
C ASP A 593 -83.85 2.70 1.75
N LEU A 594 -82.54 2.87 1.95
CA LEU A 594 -81.63 1.85 2.49
C LEU A 594 -81.24 2.07 3.96
N THR A 595 -81.95 2.95 4.67
CA THR A 595 -81.73 3.28 6.10
C THR A 595 -81.74 2.09 7.04
N LYS A 596 -82.31 0.95 6.63
CA LYS A 596 -82.42 -0.27 7.44
C LYS A 596 -81.15 -1.14 7.49
N HIS A 597 -80.16 -0.86 6.64
CA HIS A 597 -78.97 -1.71 6.50
C HIS A 597 -77.70 -1.20 7.20
N GLY A 598 -77.75 -0.03 7.87
CA GLY A 598 -76.59 0.55 8.57
C GLY A 598 -75.44 0.96 7.63
N GLY A 599 -74.69 2.01 7.99
CA GLY A 599 -73.57 2.53 7.21
C GLY A 599 -73.90 3.72 6.28
N GLY A 600 -72.88 4.53 5.97
CA GLY A 600 -73.00 5.89 5.40
C GLY A 600 -73.58 6.05 3.99
N PHE A 601 -74.15 5.00 3.38
CA PHE A 601 -74.71 5.03 2.03
C PHE A 601 -76.07 5.74 1.91
N HIS A 602 -76.77 5.96 3.04
CA HIS A 602 -77.99 6.77 3.05
C HIS A 602 -77.71 8.28 3.12
N LEU A 603 -76.47 8.68 3.43
CA LEU A 603 -76.07 10.09 3.54
C LEU A 603 -75.63 10.63 2.18
N PRO A 604 -76.01 11.87 1.82
CA PRO A 604 -75.50 12.52 0.61
C PRO A 604 -73.99 12.74 0.73
N ARG A 605 -73.22 12.37 -0.31
CA ARG A 605 -71.78 12.68 -0.34
C ARG A 605 -71.51 14.11 -0.78
N LYS A 606 -70.40 14.71 -0.31
CA LYS A 606 -69.94 16.00 -0.85
C LYS A 606 -69.47 15.80 -2.29
N LYS A 607 -69.96 16.65 -3.21
CA LYS A 607 -69.72 16.54 -4.65
C LYS A 607 -68.21 16.53 -4.95
N GLY A 608 -67.70 15.41 -5.46
CA GLY A 608 -66.29 15.23 -5.82
C GLY A 608 -65.43 14.48 -4.80
N GLN A 609 -65.96 14.11 -3.62
CA GLN A 609 -65.27 13.25 -2.64
C GLN A 609 -66.09 11.98 -2.37
N SER A 610 -65.40 10.84 -2.29
CA SER A 610 -66.03 9.53 -2.07
C SER A 610 -66.16 9.26 -0.56
N ASN A 611 -67.39 9.10 -0.06
CA ASN A 611 -67.63 8.69 1.33
C ASN A 611 -67.46 7.18 1.57
N ALA A 612 -66.92 6.44 0.59
CA ALA A 612 -66.85 4.97 0.60
C ALA A 612 -65.85 4.38 1.63
N PHE A 613 -65.13 5.21 2.39
CA PHE A 613 -64.11 4.78 3.35
C PHE A 613 -64.33 5.30 4.78
N LEU A 614 -65.55 5.75 5.12
CA LEU A 614 -65.92 6.14 6.49
C LEU A 614 -66.48 4.97 7.32
N ALA A 615 -65.94 3.77 7.11
CA ALA A 615 -66.32 2.58 7.86
C ALA A 615 -65.06 1.79 8.26
N GLU A 616 -64.42 2.22 9.33
CA GLU A 616 -63.76 1.33 10.30
C GLU A 616 -64.79 1.22 11.45
N GLU A 617 -65.11 0.08 12.04
CA GLU A 617 -64.29 -1.05 12.41
C GLU A 617 -65.20 -2.26 12.76
N GLU A 618 -64.56 -3.42 12.98
CA GLU A 618 -65.00 -4.56 13.79
C GLU A 618 -66.01 -5.62 13.25
N ILE A 619 -65.41 -6.80 13.03
CA ILE A 619 -65.73 -8.09 13.67
C ILE A 619 -66.64 -9.10 12.94
N GLU A 620 -66.02 -10.29 12.83
CA GLU A 620 -66.51 -11.68 12.80
C GLU A 620 -67.32 -12.23 11.64
N GLU A 621 -66.77 -13.34 11.15
CA GLU A 621 -67.46 -14.41 10.44
C GLU A 621 -68.71 -14.86 11.21
N MET A 622 -69.89 -14.64 10.63
CA MET A 622 -71.05 -15.47 10.92
C MET A 622 -71.87 -15.71 9.67
N SER A 623 -71.85 -16.97 9.24
CA SER A 623 -72.79 -17.58 8.31
C SER A 623 -74.23 -17.41 8.83
N SER A 624 -75.14 -16.92 8.00
CA SER A 624 -76.53 -17.35 8.09
C SER A 624 -77.29 -17.13 6.79
N MET A 625 -77.85 -18.25 6.35
CA MET A 625 -78.84 -18.43 5.32
C MET A 625 -80.16 -17.74 5.67
N ALA A 626 -81.05 -17.74 4.67
CA ALA A 626 -82.50 -17.49 4.76
C ALA A 626 -82.90 -16.01 4.73
N GLY A 627 -83.93 -15.60 3.99
CA GLY A 627 -84.94 -16.34 3.25
C GLY A 627 -86.13 -15.41 3.04
N GLY A 628 -86.82 -15.58 1.91
CA GLY A 628 -88.16 -15.04 1.65
C GLY A 628 -88.19 -13.60 1.11
N SER A 629 -88.51 -13.38 -0.17
CA SER A 629 -89.88 -13.25 -0.76
C SER A 629 -90.59 -11.98 -0.26
N VAL A 630 -91.07 -11.07 -1.11
CA VAL A 630 -92.32 -11.19 -1.89
C VAL A 630 -92.45 -10.03 -2.91
N GLU A 631 -92.85 -10.39 -4.14
CA GLU A 631 -93.56 -9.65 -5.23
C GLU A 631 -92.99 -8.32 -5.81
N GLY A 632 -92.99 -8.08 -7.13
CA GLY A 632 -93.76 -8.73 -8.20
C GLY A 632 -93.19 -8.54 -9.62
N TYR A 633 -93.48 -9.55 -10.44
CA TYR A 633 -93.77 -9.56 -11.88
C TYR A 633 -93.16 -8.50 -12.81
N ALA A 634 -92.27 -8.95 -13.71
CA ALA A 634 -92.50 -8.96 -15.16
C ALA A 634 -91.57 -9.99 -15.86
N ALA A 635 -92.15 -10.78 -16.76
CA ALA A 635 -91.57 -11.95 -17.44
C ALA A 635 -90.53 -11.60 -18.56
N PRO A 636 -89.78 -12.59 -19.09
CA PRO A 636 -88.41 -12.42 -19.58
C PRO A 636 -88.26 -12.40 -21.11
N LEU A 637 -87.21 -11.75 -21.62
CA LEU A 637 -86.74 -11.94 -22.99
C LEU A 637 -85.44 -12.77 -23.00
N ARG A 638 -85.58 -13.98 -23.55
CA ARG A 638 -84.55 -15.00 -23.83
C ARG A 638 -83.19 -14.42 -24.24
N LYS A 639 -82.12 -14.78 -23.51
CA LYS A 639 -80.73 -14.73 -24.00
C LYS A 639 -80.30 -16.12 -24.48
N ASN A 640 -79.72 -16.18 -25.67
CA ASN A 640 -79.27 -17.40 -26.33
C ASN A 640 -78.12 -18.08 -25.56
N LYS A 641 -78.30 -19.36 -25.23
CA LYS A 641 -77.36 -20.22 -24.46
C LYS A 641 -75.97 -20.41 -25.11
N LYS A 642 -75.77 -20.04 -26.38
CA LYS A 642 -74.49 -20.19 -27.10
C LYS A 642 -73.48 -19.09 -26.76
N ASP A 643 -73.93 -17.85 -26.55
CA ASP A 643 -73.03 -16.73 -26.24
C ASP A 643 -72.43 -16.85 -24.84
N ASP A 644 -73.18 -17.42 -23.90
CA ASP A 644 -72.74 -17.59 -22.51
C ASP A 644 -71.61 -18.62 -22.36
N LYS A 645 -71.59 -19.64 -23.22
CA LYS A 645 -70.53 -20.67 -23.23
C LYS A 645 -69.24 -20.12 -23.85
N MET A 646 -69.37 -19.38 -24.95
CA MET A 646 -68.25 -18.70 -25.61
C MET A 646 -67.65 -17.60 -24.71
N GLN A 647 -68.48 -16.82 -24.02
CA GLN A 647 -68.02 -15.83 -23.04
C GLN A 647 -67.35 -16.46 -21.81
N LYS A 648 -67.81 -17.65 -21.36
CA LYS A 648 -67.14 -18.39 -20.28
C LYS A 648 -65.78 -18.95 -20.71
N GLU A 649 -65.66 -19.44 -21.93
CA GLU A 649 -64.39 -19.92 -22.49
C GLU A 649 -63.41 -18.77 -22.73
N GLU A 650 -63.89 -17.63 -23.25
CA GLU A 650 -63.10 -16.41 -23.40
C GLU A 650 -62.64 -15.86 -22.04
N LYS A 651 -63.51 -15.86 -21.02
CA LYS A 651 -63.13 -15.48 -19.65
C LYS A 651 -62.07 -16.43 -19.06
N ARG A 652 -62.17 -17.73 -19.33
CA ARG A 652 -61.16 -18.72 -18.91
C ARG A 652 -59.83 -18.52 -19.63
N LEU A 653 -59.87 -18.18 -20.92
CA LEU A 653 -58.66 -17.90 -21.71
C LEU A 653 -58.00 -16.60 -21.24
N ARG A 654 -58.75 -15.51 -21.07
CA ARG A 654 -58.27 -14.24 -20.51
C ARG A 654 -57.69 -14.40 -19.10
N LYS A 655 -58.28 -15.28 -18.27
CA LYS A 655 -57.74 -15.60 -16.94
C LYS A 655 -56.39 -16.32 -17.03
N ARG A 656 -56.26 -17.32 -17.91
CA ARG A 656 -54.97 -18.02 -18.15
C ARG A 656 -53.90 -17.09 -18.70
N ILE A 657 -54.23 -16.26 -19.69
CA ILE A 657 -53.31 -15.27 -20.27
C ILE A 657 -52.85 -14.28 -19.19
N ARG A 658 -53.76 -13.80 -18.33
CA ARG A 658 -53.39 -12.89 -17.23
C ARG A 658 -52.48 -13.53 -16.19
N ILE A 659 -52.71 -14.81 -15.86
CA ILE A 659 -51.84 -15.56 -14.93
C ILE A 659 -50.45 -15.75 -15.57
N GLY A 660 -50.38 -16.21 -16.82
CA GLY A 660 -49.11 -16.38 -17.52
C GLY A 660 -48.32 -15.08 -17.73
N LEU A 661 -49.01 -13.95 -18.00
CA LEU A 661 -48.37 -12.63 -18.03
C LEU A 661 -47.86 -12.19 -16.66
N LYS A 662 -48.60 -12.49 -15.58
CA LYS A 662 -48.15 -12.17 -14.22
C LYS A 662 -46.92 -13.00 -13.83
N GLU A 663 -46.91 -14.28 -14.15
CA GLU A 663 -45.73 -15.15 -13.94
C GLU A 663 -44.53 -14.71 -14.79
N PHE A 664 -44.75 -14.33 -16.06
CA PHE A 664 -43.69 -13.81 -16.93
C PHE A 664 -43.08 -12.52 -16.39
N PHE A 665 -43.91 -11.56 -15.96
CA PHE A 665 -43.41 -10.31 -15.37
C PHE A 665 -42.71 -10.57 -14.03
N ASN A 666 -43.25 -11.45 -13.18
CA ASN A 666 -42.62 -11.82 -11.92
C ASN A 666 -41.25 -12.50 -12.12
N ASN A 667 -41.13 -13.40 -13.10
CA ASN A 667 -39.85 -14.03 -13.43
C ASN A 667 -38.86 -13.00 -13.97
N LYS A 668 -39.31 -12.08 -14.82
CA LYS A 668 -38.46 -11.02 -15.37
C LYS A 668 -38.05 -9.99 -14.31
N THR A 669 -38.90 -9.69 -13.33
CA THR A 669 -38.53 -8.84 -12.18
C THR A 669 -37.54 -9.57 -11.29
N LEU A 670 -37.73 -10.86 -11.03
CA LEU A 670 -36.76 -11.69 -10.28
C LEU A 670 -35.40 -11.78 -10.99
N GLU A 671 -35.38 -11.92 -12.31
CA GLU A 671 -34.15 -11.90 -13.12
C GLU A 671 -33.47 -10.53 -13.05
N ASN A 672 -34.23 -9.44 -13.16
CA ASN A 672 -33.69 -8.09 -13.02
C ASN A 672 -33.20 -7.79 -11.60
N GLU A 673 -33.91 -8.23 -10.56
CA GLU A 673 -33.51 -8.07 -9.16
C GLU A 673 -32.21 -8.81 -8.87
N LYS A 674 -32.06 -10.04 -9.40
CA LYS A 674 -30.80 -10.80 -9.33
C LYS A 674 -29.67 -10.09 -10.05
N LEU A 675 -29.92 -9.59 -11.27
CA LEU A 675 -28.91 -8.85 -12.04
C LEU A 675 -28.47 -7.58 -11.30
N ILE A 676 -29.40 -6.84 -10.69
CA ILE A 676 -29.09 -5.63 -9.90
C ILE A 676 -28.31 -6.00 -8.65
N ALA A 677 -28.68 -7.07 -7.95
CA ALA A 677 -27.94 -7.56 -6.78
C ALA A 677 -26.50 -7.98 -7.13
N ASP A 678 -26.32 -8.69 -8.25
CA ASP A 678 -25.00 -9.10 -8.76
C ASP A 678 -24.14 -7.86 -9.10
N ILE A 679 -24.72 -6.83 -9.72
CA ILE A 679 -24.04 -5.56 -10.03
C ILE A 679 -23.64 -4.80 -8.76
N LEU A 680 -24.51 -4.75 -7.75
CA LEU A 680 -24.22 -4.10 -6.47
C LEU A 680 -23.12 -4.84 -5.69
N GLU A 681 -23.14 -6.17 -5.70
CA GLU A 681 -22.11 -7.01 -5.09
C GLU A 681 -20.77 -6.82 -5.81
N GLU A 682 -20.76 -6.80 -7.15
CA GLU A 682 -19.58 -6.48 -7.96
C GLU A 682 -19.03 -5.09 -7.62
N HIS A 683 -19.88 -4.07 -7.52
CA HIS A 683 -19.45 -2.72 -7.19
C HIS A 683 -18.83 -2.65 -5.78
N SER A 684 -19.43 -3.33 -4.81
CA SER A 684 -18.88 -3.44 -3.45
C SER A 684 -17.50 -4.09 -3.43
N LEU A 685 -17.31 -5.18 -4.19
CA LEU A 685 -16.02 -5.86 -4.28
C LEU A 685 -14.97 -4.97 -4.95
N ARG A 686 -15.35 -4.17 -5.96
CA ARG A 686 -14.46 -3.20 -6.61
C ARG A 686 -14.00 -2.10 -5.65
N LEU A 687 -14.89 -1.60 -4.78
CA LEU A 687 -14.52 -0.62 -3.76
C LEU A 687 -13.52 -1.23 -2.77
N GLN A 688 -13.78 -2.44 -2.27
CA GLN A 688 -12.83 -3.10 -1.36
C GLN A 688 -11.49 -3.41 -2.01
N LEU A 689 -11.46 -3.87 -3.26
CA LEU A 689 -10.21 -4.07 -4.00
C LEU A 689 -9.48 -2.76 -4.22
N ARG A 690 -10.21 -1.68 -4.50
CA ARG A 690 -9.65 -0.34 -4.60
C ARG A 690 -9.02 0.04 -3.26
N ASP A 691 -9.74 -0.07 -2.16
CA ASP A 691 -9.23 0.22 -0.81
C ASP A 691 -7.97 -0.60 -0.50
N ILE A 692 -7.97 -1.91 -0.77
CA ILE A 692 -6.78 -2.76 -0.58
C ILE A 692 -5.62 -2.30 -1.46
N ILE A 693 -5.86 -1.96 -2.74
CA ILE A 693 -4.81 -1.45 -3.63
C ILE A 693 -4.30 -0.11 -3.14
N PHE A 694 -5.17 0.79 -2.68
CA PHE A 694 -4.76 2.07 -2.09
C PHE A 694 -3.95 1.82 -0.81
N GLU A 695 -4.41 0.98 0.12
CA GLU A 695 -3.68 0.59 1.32
C GLU A 695 -2.34 -0.08 1.02
N THR A 696 -2.27 -0.99 0.04
CA THR A 696 -0.99 -1.62 -0.36
C THR A 696 -0.10 -0.66 -1.15
N SER A 697 -0.64 0.27 -1.92
CA SER A 697 0.14 1.36 -2.53
C SER A 697 0.72 2.28 -1.47
N LEU A 698 -0.03 2.51 -0.38
CA LEU A 698 0.40 3.28 0.80
C LEU A 698 1.42 2.49 1.64
N ASN A 699 1.30 1.16 1.74
CA ASN A 699 2.20 0.29 2.53
C ASN A 699 3.46 -0.16 1.76
N GLU A 700 3.40 -0.35 0.43
CA GLU A 700 4.59 -0.54 -0.42
C GLU A 700 5.37 0.77 -0.59
N ALA A 701 4.71 1.90 -0.33
CA ALA A 701 5.33 3.20 -0.09
C ALA A 701 5.82 3.35 1.37
N GLU A 702 6.42 2.31 1.95
CA GLU A 702 7.41 2.47 3.03
C GLU A 702 8.71 3.12 2.48
N ASP A 703 8.57 4.27 1.81
CA ASP A 703 9.51 5.38 1.88
C ASP A 703 8.74 6.52 2.56
N PRO A 704 9.01 6.84 3.84
CA PRO A 704 8.16 7.69 4.68
C PRO A 704 8.22 9.19 4.33
N THR A 705 8.34 9.55 3.03
CA THR A 705 8.60 10.93 2.61
C THR A 705 7.76 11.45 1.44
N LEU A 706 6.75 10.72 0.94
CA LEU A 706 5.98 11.16 -0.24
C LEU A 706 4.46 11.00 -0.11
N ASP A 707 3.87 11.67 0.88
CA ASP A 707 2.46 12.06 0.82
C ASP A 707 2.39 13.60 0.92
N LEU A 708 2.70 14.28 -0.18
CA LEU A 708 2.52 15.73 -0.31
C LEU A 708 1.15 15.97 -0.94
N HIS A 709 0.24 16.57 -0.18
CA HIS A 709 -1.00 17.14 -0.71
C HIS A 709 -0.68 18.42 -1.51
N ASP A 710 -1.49 18.76 -2.51
CA ASP A 710 -1.24 19.95 -3.36
C ASP A 710 -1.29 21.29 -2.59
N SER A 711 -1.87 21.32 -1.39
CA SER A 711 -1.95 22.52 -0.55
C SER A 711 -0.88 22.49 0.53
N THR A 712 -0.12 23.58 0.61
CA THR A 712 0.89 23.79 1.65
C THR A 712 0.24 23.77 3.04
N GLY A 713 -0.97 24.34 3.16
CA GLY A 713 -1.76 24.29 4.39
C GLY A 713 -2.08 22.87 4.86
N MET A 714 -2.46 21.97 3.95
CA MET A 714 -2.72 20.56 4.28
C MET A 714 -1.46 19.82 4.73
N ASN A 715 -0.33 20.07 4.07
CA ASN A 715 0.94 19.45 4.44
C ASN A 715 1.41 19.93 5.81
N THR A 716 1.29 21.23 6.10
CA THR A 716 1.62 21.79 7.42
C THR A 716 0.69 21.26 8.52
N LEU A 717 -0.59 20.98 8.22
CA LEU A 717 -1.51 20.32 9.15
C LEU A 717 -1.12 18.84 9.39
N LYS A 718 -0.72 18.12 8.35
CA LYS A 718 -0.22 16.74 8.49
C LYS A 718 1.06 16.70 9.33
N GLU A 719 1.97 17.65 9.11
CA GLU A 719 3.16 17.83 9.94
C GLU A 719 2.82 18.19 11.39
N LEU A 720 1.77 19.00 11.63
CA LEU A 720 1.30 19.30 12.97
C LEU A 720 0.89 18.01 13.68
N PHE A 721 0.01 17.19 13.08
CA PHE A 721 -0.43 15.95 13.73
C PHE A 721 0.67 14.89 13.87
N ALA A 722 1.60 14.80 12.91
CA ALA A 722 2.69 13.82 12.95
C ALA A 722 3.83 14.21 13.92
N ASN A 723 4.13 15.51 14.05
CA ASN A 723 5.30 15.98 14.79
C ASN A 723 4.97 16.63 16.15
N SER A 724 3.68 16.76 16.48
CA SER A 724 3.24 17.28 17.78
C SER A 724 2.45 16.23 18.56
N ASN A 725 2.49 16.29 19.90
CA ASN A 725 1.70 15.38 20.76
C ASN A 725 0.23 15.82 20.91
N ILE A 726 -0.30 16.63 20.00
CA ILE A 726 -1.64 17.23 20.15
C ILE A 726 -2.72 16.13 20.25
N LEU A 727 -2.68 15.14 19.35
CA LEU A 727 -3.66 14.05 19.34
C LEU A 727 -3.54 13.17 20.58
N ALA A 728 -2.32 12.80 20.98
CA ALA A 728 -2.07 12.01 22.20
C ALA A 728 -2.59 12.70 23.48
N MET A 729 -2.34 14.01 23.61
CA MET A 729 -2.77 14.80 24.77
C MET A 729 -4.28 14.97 24.83
N LEU A 730 -4.91 15.26 23.69
CA LEU A 730 -6.37 15.38 23.59
C LEU A 730 -7.04 14.04 23.83
N ARG A 731 -6.54 12.94 23.25
CA ARG A 731 -7.06 11.58 23.44
C ARG A 731 -7.01 11.16 24.90
N THR A 732 -5.86 11.34 25.56
CA THR A 732 -5.68 10.98 26.98
C THR A 732 -6.65 11.74 27.88
N ALA A 733 -6.82 13.04 27.63
CA ALA A 733 -7.75 13.85 28.38
C ALA A 733 -9.21 13.48 28.11
N TYR A 734 -9.57 13.23 26.86
CA TYR A 734 -10.92 12.84 26.45
C TYR A 734 -11.32 11.47 27.01
N GLN A 735 -10.46 10.46 26.90
CA GLN A 735 -10.70 9.11 27.41
C GLN A 735 -10.73 9.05 28.95
N SER A 736 -10.10 10.02 29.64
CA SER A 736 -10.20 10.12 31.10
C SER A 736 -11.60 10.57 31.59
N LEU A 737 -12.43 11.13 30.73
CA LEU A 737 -13.80 11.58 31.03
C LEU A 737 -14.81 10.42 30.84
N GLN A 738 -14.81 9.48 31.80
CA GLN A 738 -15.62 8.26 31.71
C GLN A 738 -17.02 8.37 32.34
N THR A 739 -17.28 9.41 33.14
CA THR A 739 -18.44 9.41 34.05
C THR A 739 -19.76 9.91 33.44
N ASN A 740 -19.74 10.90 32.54
CA ASN A 740 -20.95 11.39 31.89
C ASN A 740 -20.63 11.82 30.44
N THR A 741 -21.53 11.53 29.50
CA THR A 741 -21.41 11.95 28.10
C THR A 741 -21.38 13.47 27.97
N GLU A 742 -22.14 14.18 28.80
CA GLU A 742 -22.15 15.66 28.86
C GLU A 742 -20.76 16.24 29.17
N GLN A 743 -19.89 15.51 29.89
CA GLN A 743 -18.51 15.95 30.16
C GLN A 743 -17.63 15.89 28.91
N ARG A 744 -17.83 14.86 28.07
CA ARG A 744 -17.08 14.68 26.81
C ARG A 744 -17.57 15.64 25.73
N GLU A 745 -18.89 15.87 25.66
CA GLU A 745 -19.49 16.90 24.81
C GLU A 745 -18.97 18.29 25.20
N SER A 746 -18.93 18.59 26.49
CA SER A 746 -18.38 19.85 27.00
C SER A 746 -16.89 20.02 26.71
N PHE A 747 -16.08 18.96 26.88
CA PHE A 747 -14.66 18.99 26.53
C PHE A 747 -14.45 19.25 25.03
N ARG A 748 -15.21 18.56 24.16
CA ARG A 748 -15.19 18.75 22.72
C ARG A 748 -15.52 20.20 22.34
N ALA A 749 -16.60 20.75 22.89
CA ALA A 749 -17.06 22.11 22.60
C ALA A 749 -15.99 23.16 22.96
N HIS A 750 -15.39 23.05 24.15
CA HIS A 750 -14.37 24.01 24.59
C HIS A 750 -13.07 23.92 23.77
N ILE A 751 -12.58 22.73 23.43
CA ILE A 751 -11.36 22.59 22.60
C ILE A 751 -11.58 23.16 21.20
N VAL A 752 -12.72 22.88 20.57
CA VAL A 752 -13.03 23.39 19.23
C VAL A 752 -13.20 24.92 19.26
N GLN A 753 -13.96 25.45 20.22
CA GLN A 753 -14.19 26.89 20.33
C GLN A 753 -12.90 27.66 20.58
N TRP A 754 -12.07 27.22 21.52
CA TRP A 754 -10.81 27.91 21.80
C TRP A 754 -9.82 27.81 20.64
N THR A 755 -9.83 26.72 19.86
CA THR A 755 -9.05 26.63 18.61
C THR A 755 -9.48 27.70 17.61
N GLN A 756 -10.78 27.96 17.50
CA GLN A 756 -11.32 29.01 16.63
C GLN A 756 -10.95 30.39 17.16
N ASP A 757 -11.07 30.62 18.46
CA ASP A 757 -10.78 31.90 19.12
C ASP A 757 -9.28 32.24 19.09
N THR A 758 -8.38 31.26 19.21
CA THR A 758 -6.92 31.46 19.10
C THR A 758 -6.52 31.92 17.70
N LEU A 759 -7.16 31.38 16.66
CA LEU A 759 -6.84 31.68 15.26
C LEU A 759 -7.58 32.92 14.71
N ALA A 760 -8.67 33.36 15.35
CA ALA A 760 -9.45 34.51 14.92
C ALA A 760 -8.70 35.86 14.94
N PRO A 761 -7.94 36.24 15.99
CA PRO A 761 -7.14 37.48 16.00
C PRO A 761 -6.02 37.47 14.95
N VAL A 762 -5.46 36.30 14.66
CA VAL A 762 -4.40 36.13 13.66
C VAL A 762 -4.97 36.39 12.26
N ARG A 763 -6.21 35.96 11.97
CA ARG A 763 -6.93 36.30 10.72
C ARG A 763 -7.18 37.80 10.54
N VAL A 764 -7.40 38.55 11.62
CA VAL A 764 -7.74 39.99 11.56
C VAL A 764 -6.49 40.87 11.36
N ASN A 765 -5.30 40.42 11.76
CA ASN A 765 -4.05 41.18 11.55
C ASN A 765 -3.59 41.22 10.07
N ASP A 766 -4.06 40.30 9.22
CA ASP A 766 -3.74 40.26 7.78
C ASP A 766 -4.84 40.84 6.87
N LYS A 767 -6.06 41.06 7.40
CA LYS A 767 -7.16 41.72 6.66
C LYS A 767 -7.65 42.94 7.45
N ALA A 768 -7.18 44.12 7.06
CA ALA A 768 -7.77 45.38 7.51
C ALA A 768 -9.23 45.47 7.02
N GLY A 769 -10.17 45.34 7.95
CA GLY A 769 -11.57 45.78 7.84
C GLY A 769 -12.52 44.81 7.15
N ASP A 770 -13.23 44.00 7.93
CA ASP A 770 -14.71 44.06 8.02
C ASP A 770 -15.21 43.07 9.09
N GLU A 771 -16.17 43.53 9.90
CA GLU A 771 -16.91 42.70 10.88
C GLU A 771 -17.83 41.73 10.14
N ILE A 772 -17.73 40.42 10.42
CA ILE A 772 -18.86 39.50 10.24
C ILE A 772 -18.81 38.43 11.34
N ASN A 773 -19.82 38.47 12.23
CA ASN A 773 -20.27 37.31 13.00
C ASN A 773 -21.00 36.36 12.05
N GLU A 774 -20.43 35.20 11.77
CA GLU A 774 -21.16 34.07 11.19
C GLU A 774 -21.05 32.89 12.15
N GLU A 775 -22.15 32.61 12.87
CA GLU A 775 -22.41 31.28 13.44
C GLU A 775 -22.53 30.31 12.27
N VAL A 776 -21.49 29.49 12.06
CA VAL A 776 -21.55 28.39 11.09
C VAL A 776 -22.16 27.17 11.78
N ASP A 777 -23.47 27.03 11.64
CA ASP A 777 -24.22 25.84 12.01
C ASP A 777 -23.97 24.76 10.92
N ILE A 778 -23.04 23.84 11.19
CA ILE A 778 -22.72 22.72 10.28
C ILE A 778 -23.57 21.52 10.68
N ASP A 779 -24.60 21.25 9.88
CA ASP A 779 -25.50 20.10 9.98
C ASP A 779 -24.72 18.78 9.75
N ILE A 780 -24.66 17.91 10.76
CA ILE A 780 -23.82 16.70 10.79
C ILE A 780 -24.58 15.53 10.17
N LEU A 781 -24.74 15.51 8.85
CA LEU A 781 -25.11 14.30 8.11
C LEU A 781 -24.48 14.33 6.71
N GLY A 782 -23.23 13.87 6.61
CA GLY A 782 -22.58 13.54 5.33
C GLY A 782 -21.33 14.37 5.00
N VAL A 783 -20.25 14.19 5.76
CA VAL A 783 -18.94 14.74 5.39
C VAL A 783 -18.09 13.64 4.76
N ASP A 784 -17.55 13.90 3.56
CA ASP A 784 -16.67 13.02 2.79
C ASP A 784 -15.49 12.49 3.62
N ALA A 785 -15.19 11.20 3.46
CA ALA A 785 -14.03 10.53 4.05
C ALA A 785 -12.69 11.13 3.55
N ASP A 786 -12.72 11.90 2.47
CA ASP A 786 -11.56 12.50 1.81
C ASP A 786 -10.89 13.65 2.60
N LYS A 787 -11.47 14.07 3.74
CA LYS A 787 -10.94 15.18 4.58
C LYS A 787 -10.25 14.73 5.88
N PHE A 788 -10.24 13.43 6.17
CA PHE A 788 -9.63 12.90 7.39
C PHE A 788 -8.15 12.59 7.17
N ILE A 789 -7.29 13.18 8.02
CA ILE A 789 -5.85 12.89 8.05
C ILE A 789 -5.61 11.91 9.19
N ASP A 790 -5.42 10.63 8.88
CA ASP A 790 -5.09 9.59 9.88
C ASP A 790 -3.60 9.67 10.21
N ALA A 791 -3.28 10.17 11.40
CA ALA A 791 -1.92 10.25 11.94
C ALA A 791 -1.78 9.22 13.06
N ASP A 792 -0.61 8.58 13.16
CA ASP A 792 -0.31 7.64 14.24
C ASP A 792 -0.33 8.39 15.59
N ASP A 793 -1.09 7.88 16.56
CA ASP A 793 -1.43 8.58 17.80
C ASP A 793 -0.24 8.77 18.76
N GLY A 794 0.98 8.40 18.36
CA GLY A 794 2.25 8.82 18.94
C GLY A 794 2.55 8.33 20.37
N SER A 795 3.82 8.02 20.62
CA SER A 795 4.32 7.80 21.99
C SER A 795 4.88 9.09 22.58
N GLU A 796 4.66 9.31 23.89
CA GLU A 796 5.06 10.52 24.63
C GLU A 796 6.50 10.97 24.30
N LYS A 797 6.64 12.13 23.65
CA LYS A 797 7.91 12.87 23.52
C LYS A 797 7.79 14.26 24.15
N ASP A 798 8.64 14.54 25.13
CA ASP A 798 8.90 15.81 25.83
C ASP A 798 7.79 16.88 25.86
N GLN A 799 7.21 17.05 27.05
CA GLN A 799 6.30 18.15 27.38
C GLN A 799 7.03 19.51 27.30
N PRO A 800 6.49 20.51 26.60
CA PRO A 800 6.93 21.89 26.79
C PRO A 800 6.44 22.40 28.17
N ASP A 801 7.37 22.90 28.98
CA ASP A 801 7.07 23.69 30.18
C ASP A 801 6.59 25.08 29.74
N ASP A 802 5.32 25.41 29.97
CA ASP A 802 4.86 26.80 29.99
C ASP A 802 3.79 27.04 31.07
N ASP A 803 4.03 28.07 31.86
CA ASP A 803 3.28 28.48 33.06
C ASP A 803 2.30 29.64 32.75
N GLY A 804 1.88 29.79 31.50
CA GLY A 804 1.02 30.87 31.03
C GLY A 804 -0.47 30.55 31.13
N LYS A 805 -1.16 30.98 32.19
CA LYS A 805 -2.64 31.00 32.19
C LYS A 805 -3.15 32.13 31.30
N SER A 806 -3.42 31.84 30.03
CA SER A 806 -4.30 32.66 29.18
C SER A 806 -5.72 32.62 29.78
N LYS A 807 -6.36 33.79 29.88
CA LYS A 807 -7.77 33.89 30.31
C LYS A 807 -8.63 33.37 29.15
N MET A 808 -9.04 32.10 29.22
CA MET A 808 -9.94 31.51 28.25
C MET A 808 -11.40 31.78 28.64
N ASP A 809 -12.21 32.21 27.68
CA ASP A 809 -13.61 32.56 27.90
C ASP A 809 -14.46 31.30 28.10
N GLN A 810 -15.49 31.43 28.95
CA GLN A 810 -16.35 30.31 29.35
C GLN A 810 -17.56 30.20 28.41
N ILE A 811 -17.84 29.01 27.92
CA ILE A 811 -19.08 28.71 27.21
C ILE A 811 -20.21 28.56 28.25
N ALA A 812 -21.27 29.35 28.13
CA ALA A 812 -22.37 29.37 29.10
C ALA A 812 -23.30 28.15 28.92
N GLY A 813 -23.52 27.39 29.99
CA GLY A 813 -24.44 26.22 29.99
C GLY A 813 -23.76 24.85 29.96
N GLU A 814 -22.44 24.82 29.83
CA GLU A 814 -21.63 23.61 29.68
C GLU A 814 -21.10 23.02 31.01
N ASP A 815 -20.77 21.72 31.01
CA ASP A 815 -20.30 21.02 32.20
C ASP A 815 -18.95 21.54 32.74
N THR A 816 -18.87 21.66 34.05
CA THR A 816 -17.69 22.25 34.72
C THR A 816 -16.46 21.35 34.71
N THR A 817 -16.63 20.02 34.65
CA THR A 817 -15.53 19.05 34.66
C THR A 817 -14.89 18.92 33.28
N GLY A 818 -15.71 18.81 32.22
CA GLY A 818 -15.25 18.83 30.83
C GLY A 818 -14.45 20.11 30.53
N ARG A 819 -15.02 21.27 30.90
CA ARG A 819 -14.33 22.57 30.80
C ARG A 819 -13.00 22.61 31.53
N ASN A 820 -12.96 22.18 32.80
CA ASN A 820 -11.72 22.27 33.59
C ASN A 820 -10.62 21.37 33.03
N LYS A 821 -10.99 20.22 32.44
CA LYS A 821 -10.04 19.32 31.80
C LYS A 821 -9.52 19.87 30.48
N ALA A 822 -10.39 20.52 29.69
CA ALA A 822 -9.98 21.25 28.50
C ALA A 822 -8.99 22.38 28.85
N ALA A 823 -9.29 23.15 29.90
CA ALA A 823 -8.47 24.29 30.35
C ALA A 823 -7.06 23.90 30.84
N ASP A 824 -6.85 22.64 31.22
CA ASP A 824 -5.54 22.10 31.63
C ASP A 824 -4.68 21.65 30.43
N VAL A 825 -5.33 21.26 29.34
CA VAL A 825 -4.67 20.63 28.17
C VAL A 825 -4.45 21.64 27.06
N TYR A 826 -5.43 22.50 26.81
CA TYR A 826 -5.41 23.42 25.66
C TYR A 826 -4.20 24.37 25.63
N PRO A 827 -3.77 25.01 26.74
CA PRO A 827 -2.59 25.88 26.72
C PRO A 827 -1.30 25.18 26.27
N LYS A 828 -1.20 23.86 26.50
CA LYS A 828 -0.01 23.07 26.12
C LYS A 828 0.04 22.75 24.62
N ILE A 829 -1.10 22.80 23.93
CA ILE A 829 -1.21 22.57 22.49
C ILE A 829 -1.36 23.87 21.68
N GLU A 830 -1.81 24.95 22.33
CA GLU A 830 -2.04 26.27 21.74
C GLU A 830 -0.80 26.81 21.01
N THR A 831 0.38 26.77 21.66
CA THR A 831 1.63 27.27 21.09
C THR A 831 2.02 26.53 19.80
N SER A 832 1.79 25.22 19.74
CA SER A 832 2.07 24.42 18.55
C SER A 832 1.12 24.79 17.40
N ILE A 833 -0.18 24.92 17.68
CA ILE A 833 -1.17 25.33 16.67
C ILE A 833 -0.82 26.71 16.09
N ILE A 834 -0.50 27.68 16.93
CA ILE A 834 -0.09 29.03 16.50
C ILE A 834 1.20 28.98 15.68
N SER A 835 2.20 28.21 16.12
CA SER A 835 3.49 28.15 15.43
C SER A 835 3.39 27.57 14.03
N TYR A 836 2.55 26.56 13.82
CA TYR A 836 2.35 25.93 12.51
C TYR A 836 1.47 26.78 11.60
N TYR A 837 0.43 27.41 12.16
CA TYR A 837 -0.40 28.37 11.42
C TYR A 837 0.42 29.59 10.96
N ALA A 838 1.30 30.13 11.81
CA ALA A 838 2.11 31.30 11.50
C ALA A 838 3.23 31.07 10.48
N ILE A 839 3.52 29.81 10.11
CA ILE A 839 4.46 29.47 9.02
C ILE A 839 3.80 29.67 7.64
N LEU A 840 2.47 29.65 7.58
CA LEU A 840 1.71 29.82 6.35
C LEU A 840 1.56 31.30 6.04
N ASP A 841 2.18 31.76 4.94
CA ASP A 841 2.08 33.16 4.47
C ASP A 841 0.92 33.38 3.47
N ASN A 842 0.41 32.31 2.84
CA ASN A 842 -0.66 32.38 1.84
C ASN A 842 -2.05 32.34 2.52
N PRO A 843 -2.93 33.33 2.29
CA PRO A 843 -4.28 33.35 2.86
C PRO A 843 -5.13 32.13 2.53
N GLU A 844 -5.00 31.55 1.33
CA GLU A 844 -5.78 30.37 0.93
C GLU A 844 -5.30 29.11 1.69
N ASP A 845 -3.99 28.96 1.89
CA ASP A 845 -3.42 27.86 2.67
C ASP A 845 -3.73 28.00 4.18
N GLN A 846 -3.76 29.24 4.69
CA GLN A 846 -4.20 29.53 6.06
C GLN A 846 -5.68 29.18 6.27
N GLU A 847 -6.57 29.54 5.34
CA GLU A 847 -8.00 29.20 5.40
C GLU A 847 -8.21 27.69 5.30
N LEU A 848 -7.50 27.01 4.39
CA LEU A 848 -7.52 25.56 4.27
C LEU A 848 -7.03 24.86 5.55
N PHE A 849 -5.88 25.28 6.10
CA PHE A 849 -5.36 24.75 7.37
C PHE A 849 -6.37 24.91 8.50
N TYR A 850 -7.02 26.06 8.61
CA TYR A 850 -8.05 26.34 9.63
C TYR A 850 -9.25 25.39 9.50
N ASP A 851 -9.84 25.30 8.31
CA ASP A 851 -11.03 24.50 8.06
C ASP A 851 -10.78 23.01 8.33
N TYR A 852 -9.65 22.50 7.87
CA TYR A 852 -9.30 21.10 8.05
C TYR A 852 -8.84 20.78 9.46
N LEU A 853 -8.18 21.70 10.19
CA LEU A 853 -7.84 21.49 11.60
C LEU A 853 -9.12 21.31 12.43
N VAL A 854 -10.11 22.18 12.26
CA VAL A 854 -11.39 22.10 12.97
C VAL A 854 -12.15 20.82 12.57
N ALA A 855 -12.19 20.48 11.28
CA ALA A 855 -12.85 19.27 10.80
C ALA A 855 -12.18 17.99 11.36
N ASN A 856 -10.85 17.92 11.31
CA ASN A 856 -10.11 16.76 11.82
C ASN A 856 -10.25 16.60 13.32
N LEU A 857 -10.18 17.68 14.12
CA LEU A 857 -10.42 17.59 15.57
C LEU A 857 -11.80 17.01 15.87
N LYS A 858 -12.85 17.43 15.15
CA LYS A 858 -14.20 16.87 15.30
C LYS A 858 -14.23 15.36 14.95
N LEU A 859 -13.61 14.97 13.84
CA LEU A 859 -13.55 13.57 13.40
C LEU A 859 -12.75 12.67 14.37
N TYR A 860 -11.66 13.17 14.95
CA TYR A 860 -10.90 12.47 15.99
C TYR A 860 -11.72 12.27 17.26
N PHE A 861 -12.49 13.27 17.71
CA PHE A 861 -13.40 13.09 18.84
C PHE A 861 -14.50 12.06 18.54
N ASP A 862 -15.04 12.02 17.32
CA ASP A 862 -16.03 11.01 16.93
C ASP A 862 -15.39 9.60 16.84
N LYS A 863 -14.15 9.48 16.37
CA LYS A 863 -13.35 8.24 16.39
C LYS A 863 -13.17 7.74 17.84
N TRP A 864 -12.77 8.61 18.77
CA TRP A 864 -12.56 8.25 20.17
C TRP A 864 -13.87 7.95 20.91
N GLU A 865 -14.97 8.62 20.61
CA GLU A 865 -16.28 8.30 21.21
C GLU A 865 -16.73 6.88 20.81
N ASN A 866 -16.51 6.49 19.54
CA ASN A 866 -16.79 5.14 19.08
C ASN A 866 -15.91 4.07 19.75
N GLU A 867 -14.66 4.40 20.09
CA GLU A 867 -13.78 3.51 20.87
C GLU A 867 -14.25 3.35 22.32
N VAL A 868 -14.66 4.45 22.96
CA VAL A 868 -15.18 4.44 24.33
C VAL A 868 -16.51 3.68 24.39
N ALA A 869 -17.40 3.87 23.42
CA ALA A 869 -18.69 3.18 23.33
C ALA A 869 -18.55 1.65 23.18
N LYS A 870 -17.48 1.15 22.55
CA LYS A 870 -17.20 -0.30 22.43
C LYS A 870 -16.71 -0.95 23.72
N ASN A 871 -16.21 -0.17 24.69
CA ASN A 871 -15.59 -0.69 25.92
C ASN A 871 -16.54 -0.79 27.12
N VAL A 872 -17.83 -0.46 26.97
CA VAL A 872 -18.82 -0.58 28.06
C VAL A 872 -19.51 -1.94 28.02
N GLN A 873 -18.83 -2.98 28.52
CA GLN A 873 -19.50 -4.14 29.11
C GLN A 873 -19.28 -4.09 30.62
N GLU A 874 -20.36 -3.96 31.39
CA GLU A 874 -20.30 -3.92 32.85
C GLU A 874 -19.69 -5.23 33.41
N PRO A 875 -18.63 -5.16 34.23
CA PRO A 875 -18.21 -6.31 35.02
C PRO A 875 -19.21 -6.55 36.16
N SER A 876 -19.98 -7.64 36.08
CA SER A 876 -20.83 -8.12 37.18
C SER A 876 -19.96 -8.61 38.35
N ASN A 877 -20.45 -8.42 39.58
CA ASN A 877 -19.87 -9.01 40.78
C ASN A 877 -20.85 -10.00 41.43
N THR A 878 -20.29 -10.94 42.20
CA THR A 878 -21.05 -12.03 42.82
C THR A 878 -22.12 -11.55 43.81
N ALA A 879 -22.04 -10.30 44.29
CA ALA A 879 -23.04 -9.71 45.18
C ALA A 879 -24.27 -9.19 44.42
N TYR A 880 -24.13 -8.79 43.15
CA TYR A 880 -25.25 -8.37 42.30
C TYR A 880 -26.10 -9.58 41.87
N ASP A 881 -25.46 -10.66 41.44
CA ASP A 881 -26.15 -11.88 41.00
C ASP A 881 -26.91 -12.59 42.15
N GLN A 882 -26.50 -12.40 43.40
CA GLN A 882 -27.19 -12.94 44.59
C GLN A 882 -28.38 -12.09 45.05
N ALA A 883 -28.43 -10.80 44.70
CA ALA A 883 -29.56 -9.93 45.03
C ALA A 883 -30.70 -10.00 43.99
N ALA A 884 -30.44 -10.59 42.83
CA ALA A 884 -31.40 -10.76 41.74
C ALA A 884 -32.14 -12.12 41.74
N GLN A 885 -31.84 -13.00 42.69
CA GLN A 885 -32.66 -14.19 43.04
C GLN A 885 -33.54 -13.88 44.24
#